data_AF-A0A517QXL0-F1
#
_entry.id   AF-A0A517QXL0-F1
#
_cell.length_a   1.000
_cell.length_b   1.000
_cell.length_c   1.000
_cell.angle_alpha   90.00
_cell.angle_beta   90.00
_cell.angle_gamma   90.00
#
_symmetry.space_group_name_H-M   'P 1'
#
loop_
_entity.id
_entity.type
_entity.pdbx_description
1 polymer ?
#
loop_
_entity_poly.entity_id
_entity_poly.type
_entity_poly.pdbx_seq_one_letter_code
_entity_poly.pdbx_strand_id
1 'polypeptide(L)'
;MKQFLARYRRHELDDNVNFLATWIDDRTGYQSAWQWWVRHSTPVRPSWWNVTGPLLISVALLVAITGIGLAATYSPSSDHAWASVQFIESIPGGGFLRGLHYYGSHALVVLFGVHLIRLILTAAYRSPREIGWIAFLLLIPIVATAAVTGNPLSASGKAVAQIEVEGNIIGAAPVVGPILRTLLHGGSSVGHLTFIHLYLLHVLLLPLIGIGIGKLHIYLWLRNSRAAEHLPDEERSEIRATQRFMTAIAITIMFAALGHLAYHYGAPLDAPADPDLAQEPRPEWYFFALFELRSYFTGTTEFLATQVLPGVILGFLIVLPWIDRILARPVAKGMRMLLVIIGLGGFAYFTYLPISRDHADEHYQEFLVESAELGKRADFLAKAEGIPPGGPVELLRNDPKTRGPALFVTHCASCHSHIGKDALDIVAKKPSAPNLGFVASREWIAGLLDPDRIAGPEYFGNTAFGKAYRDDGYDEMISYVKEDLYGDLEGDELAARKEEVRKIVLALSAEAELPYQAGADADDIDAIGDGRLLLSGEKGEVGCADCHPYRGAGYEGYPDLNGYGSQNWLAEFIANPSHERFYGDRNDRMPAFKPEQGDSPQNVLSEQELLLIVDWLRRDWLMEQPDTSESPSTDKSEPSGSPPPDEAGSSTEAA
;
A
#
# COMPACT_ATOMS: atom_id res chain seq x y z
N MET A 1 -19.12 65.55 23.46
CA MET A 1 -19.59 65.46 24.86
C MET A 1 -20.95 64.75 25.01
N LYS A 2 -22.05 65.23 24.40
CA LYS A 2 -23.39 64.59 24.55
C LYS A 2 -23.48 63.14 24.03
N GLN A 3 -22.79 62.79 22.93
CA GLN A 3 -22.71 61.39 22.44
C GLN A 3 -21.83 60.49 23.32
N PHE A 4 -20.78 61.06 23.93
CA PHE A 4 -19.91 60.34 24.88
C PHE A 4 -20.69 60.02 26.17
N LEU A 5 -21.44 60.99 26.69
CA LEU A 5 -22.30 60.81 27.87
C LEU A 5 -23.50 59.89 27.61
N ALA A 6 -24.01 59.83 26.37
CA ALA A 6 -25.06 58.89 25.97
C ALA A 6 -24.56 57.44 25.77
N ARG A 7 -23.27 57.25 25.48
CA ARG A 7 -22.61 55.92 25.54
C ARG A 7 -22.33 55.51 26.98
N TYR A 8 -21.85 56.45 27.81
CA TYR A 8 -21.54 56.19 29.21
C TYR A 8 -22.78 55.79 30.03
N ARG A 9 -23.93 56.44 29.79
CA ARG A 9 -25.20 56.13 30.48
C ARG A 9 -25.86 54.83 30.01
N ARG A 10 -25.44 54.26 28.88
CA ARG A 10 -25.90 52.95 28.37
C ARG A 10 -25.09 51.80 28.97
N HIS A 11 -23.90 52.10 29.49
CA HIS A 11 -23.03 51.14 30.16
C HIS A 11 -23.52 50.77 31.56
N GLU A 12 -24.02 51.75 32.32
CA GLU A 12 -24.47 51.60 33.73
C GLU A 12 -25.68 50.66 33.94
N LEU A 13 -26.31 50.14 32.88
CA LEU A 13 -27.48 49.26 32.98
C LEU A 13 -27.20 47.80 32.53
N ASP A 14 -26.03 47.51 31.96
CA ASP A 14 -25.63 46.18 31.43
C ASP A 14 -24.36 45.62 32.10
N ASP A 15 -23.97 46.16 33.26
CA ASP A 15 -22.62 46.04 33.86
C ASP A 15 -22.17 44.64 34.32
N ASN A 16 -22.95 43.57 34.10
CA ASN A 16 -22.55 42.21 34.48
C ASN A 16 -22.41 41.20 33.32
N VAL A 17 -22.56 41.59 32.05
CA VAL A 17 -22.62 40.57 30.96
C VAL A 17 -21.35 40.44 30.11
N ASN A 18 -20.36 41.33 30.19
CA ASN A 18 -18.92 41.00 29.95
C ASN A 18 -18.05 42.29 29.90
N PHE A 19 -17.60 42.79 31.05
CA PHE A 19 -16.61 43.89 31.12
C PHE A 19 -15.40 43.66 30.20
N LEU A 20 -14.89 42.42 30.15
CA LEU A 20 -13.78 42.03 29.27
C LEU A 20 -14.12 42.18 27.80
N ALA A 21 -15.31 41.78 27.36
CA ALA A 21 -15.71 41.87 25.96
C ALA A 21 -15.81 43.33 25.50
N THR A 22 -16.35 44.21 26.35
CA THR A 22 -16.45 45.63 26.02
C THR A 22 -15.10 46.33 26.10
N TRP A 23 -14.27 46.00 27.09
CA TRP A 23 -12.90 46.50 27.18
C TRP A 23 -12.09 46.15 25.93
N ILE A 24 -12.21 44.91 25.42
CA ILE A 24 -11.54 44.47 24.18
C ILE A 24 -12.12 45.20 22.96
N ASP A 25 -13.45 45.35 22.87
CA ASP A 25 -14.08 46.05 21.74
C ASP A 25 -13.67 47.52 21.67
N ASP A 26 -13.54 48.20 22.81
CA ASP A 26 -13.09 49.60 22.84
C ASP A 26 -11.66 49.80 22.28
N ARG A 27 -10.78 48.79 22.39
CA ARG A 27 -9.40 48.86 21.82
C ARG A 27 -9.32 48.37 20.38
N THR A 28 -10.07 47.32 20.06
CA THR A 28 -9.90 46.59 18.79
C THR A 28 -10.99 46.91 17.77
N GLY A 29 -12.15 47.38 18.22
CA GLY A 29 -13.36 47.57 17.42
C GLY A 29 -13.88 46.27 16.81
N TYR A 30 -13.53 45.10 17.35
CA TYR A 30 -13.80 43.81 16.70
C TYR A 30 -15.31 43.57 16.49
N GLN A 31 -16.19 44.08 17.37
CA GLN A 31 -17.63 43.92 17.20
C GLN A 31 -18.13 44.66 15.95
N SER A 32 -17.55 45.80 15.62
CA SER A 32 -17.93 46.54 14.41
C SER A 32 -17.58 45.77 13.14
N ALA A 33 -16.40 45.14 13.10
CA ALA A 33 -15.97 44.27 12.02
C ALA A 33 -16.82 42.99 11.95
N TRP A 34 -17.14 42.40 13.09
CA TRP A 34 -18.01 41.23 13.19
C TRP A 34 -19.44 41.53 12.71
N GLN A 35 -20.04 42.63 13.17
CA GLN A 35 -21.37 43.06 12.73
C GLN A 35 -21.40 43.43 11.25
N TRP A 36 -20.30 43.95 10.69
CA TRP A 36 -20.17 44.13 9.25
C TRP A 36 -20.25 42.79 8.51
N TRP A 37 -19.48 41.79 8.96
CA TRP A 37 -19.47 40.44 8.37
C TRP A 37 -20.83 39.75 8.44
N VAL A 38 -21.49 39.82 9.61
CA VAL A 38 -22.81 39.25 9.85
C VAL A 38 -23.90 39.88 8.96
N ARG A 39 -23.86 41.20 8.74
CA ARG A 39 -24.87 41.87 7.92
C ARG A 39 -24.74 41.53 6.43
N HIS A 40 -23.51 41.50 5.91
CA HIS A 40 -23.23 41.28 4.49
C HIS A 40 -23.27 39.82 4.04
N SER A 41 -23.46 38.87 4.97
CA SER A 41 -23.60 37.44 4.67
C SER A 41 -25.04 36.97 4.47
N THR A 42 -26.03 37.87 4.50
CA THR A 42 -27.45 37.51 4.39
C THR A 42 -27.84 37.17 2.95
N PRO A 43 -28.25 35.92 2.63
CA PRO A 43 -28.82 35.63 1.33
C PRO A 43 -30.22 36.23 1.17
N VAL A 44 -30.73 36.31 -0.06
CA VAL A 44 -32.11 36.79 -0.33
C VAL A 44 -33.16 35.81 0.21
N ARG A 45 -32.83 34.52 0.26
CA ARG A 45 -33.68 33.47 0.84
C ARG A 45 -32.81 32.31 1.35
N PRO A 46 -33.27 31.55 2.37
CA PRO A 46 -32.58 30.35 2.80
C PRO A 46 -32.52 29.32 1.66
N SER A 47 -31.36 28.70 1.48
CA SER A 47 -31.19 27.65 0.47
C SER A 47 -30.01 26.75 0.79
N TRP A 48 -30.15 25.45 0.51
CA TRP A 48 -29.05 24.48 0.58
C TRP A 48 -27.89 24.85 -0.34
N TRP A 49 -28.15 25.51 -1.47
CA TRP A 49 -27.08 26.01 -2.34
C TRP A 49 -26.14 26.98 -1.60
N ASN A 50 -26.67 27.82 -0.71
CA ASN A 50 -25.86 28.79 0.04
C ASN A 50 -24.95 28.15 1.10
N VAL A 51 -25.15 26.87 1.42
CA VAL A 51 -24.35 26.12 2.39
C VAL A 51 -23.00 25.67 1.82
N THR A 52 -22.89 25.53 0.49
CA THR A 52 -21.68 25.05 -0.21
C THR A 52 -20.40 25.85 0.11
N GLY A 53 -20.49 27.17 0.19
CA GLY A 53 -19.34 28.03 0.49
C GLY A 53 -18.82 27.83 1.93
N PRO A 54 -19.68 27.94 2.95
CA PRO A 54 -19.32 27.61 4.33
C PRO A 54 -18.76 26.20 4.50
N LEU A 55 -19.32 25.17 3.86
CA LEU A 55 -18.75 23.81 3.90
C LEU A 55 -17.33 23.76 3.35
N LEU A 56 -17.09 24.40 2.21
CA LEU A 56 -15.76 24.46 1.59
C LEU A 56 -14.72 25.13 2.50
N ILE A 57 -15.11 26.21 3.19
CA ILE A 57 -14.24 26.89 4.17
C ILE A 57 -13.97 25.96 5.37
N SER A 58 -15.00 25.31 5.90
CA SER A 58 -14.87 24.42 7.05
C SER A 58 -13.96 23.22 6.77
N VAL A 59 -14.07 22.60 5.59
CA VAL A 59 -13.19 21.49 5.20
C VAL A 59 -11.77 21.96 4.89
N ALA A 60 -11.60 23.14 4.26
CA ALA A 60 -10.28 23.73 4.06
C ALA A 60 -9.57 24.02 5.38
N LEU A 61 -10.30 24.50 6.39
CA LEU A 61 -9.78 24.69 7.75
C LEU A 61 -9.44 23.35 8.41
N LEU A 62 -10.29 22.33 8.28
CA LEU A 62 -10.01 20.98 8.78
C LEU A 62 -8.69 20.45 8.20
N VAL A 63 -8.53 20.48 6.88
CA VAL A 63 -7.32 20.00 6.19
C VAL A 63 -6.09 20.81 6.61
N ALA A 64 -6.20 22.14 6.74
CA ALA A 64 -5.09 22.96 7.21
C ALA A 64 -4.67 22.64 8.66
N ILE A 65 -5.63 22.50 9.58
CA ILE A 65 -5.36 22.20 10.99
C ILE A 65 -4.78 20.79 11.15
N THR A 66 -5.39 19.79 10.50
CA THR A 66 -4.88 18.41 10.53
C THR A 66 -3.50 18.32 9.88
N GLY A 67 -3.25 19.05 8.79
CA GLY A 67 -1.95 19.10 8.12
C GLY A 67 -0.85 19.68 9.02
N ILE A 68 -1.14 20.73 9.80
CA ILE A 68 -0.20 21.26 10.82
C ILE A 68 0.10 20.19 11.88
N GLY A 69 -0.91 19.44 12.32
CA GLY A 69 -0.73 18.34 13.27
C GLY A 69 0.18 17.23 12.72
N LEU A 70 -0.03 16.82 11.47
CA LEU A 70 0.81 15.81 10.80
C LEU A 70 2.24 16.31 10.56
N ALA A 71 2.38 17.59 10.18
CA ALA A 71 3.68 18.21 9.91
C ALA A 71 4.60 18.26 11.14
N ALA A 72 4.06 18.16 12.36
CA ALA A 72 4.85 18.18 13.60
C ALA A 72 5.70 16.92 13.81
N THR A 73 5.34 15.79 13.18
CA THR A 73 6.02 14.49 13.34
C THR A 73 6.51 13.91 12.01
N TYR A 74 6.12 14.48 10.89
CA TYR A 74 6.53 14.02 9.55
C TYR A 74 7.99 14.39 9.22
N SER A 75 8.71 13.46 8.58
CA SER A 75 10.09 13.66 8.11
C SER A 75 10.17 13.66 6.57
N PRO A 76 10.46 14.79 5.90
CA PRO A 76 10.48 14.88 4.44
C PRO A 76 11.80 14.33 3.86
N SER A 77 12.00 13.01 3.93
CA SER A 77 13.18 12.30 3.44
C SER A 77 12.78 11.02 2.72
N SER A 78 13.52 10.62 1.67
CA SER A 78 13.35 9.31 1.03
C SER A 78 13.41 8.14 2.02
N ASP A 79 14.26 8.28 3.05
CA ASP A 79 14.60 7.17 3.95
C ASP A 79 13.71 7.14 5.19
N HIS A 80 12.95 8.22 5.45
CA HIS A 80 12.18 8.39 6.69
C HIS A 80 10.73 8.85 6.48
N ALA A 81 10.31 9.25 5.28
CA ALA A 81 8.95 9.72 5.03
C ALA A 81 7.91 8.63 5.36
N TRP A 82 8.03 7.45 4.76
CA TRP A 82 7.12 6.33 5.03
C TRP A 82 7.15 5.94 6.51
N ALA A 83 8.35 5.89 7.09
CA ALA A 83 8.56 5.59 8.50
C ALA A 83 7.83 6.55 9.44
N SER A 84 7.91 7.85 9.16
CA SER A 84 7.22 8.88 9.94
C SER A 84 5.70 8.80 9.80
N VAL A 85 5.19 8.37 8.65
CA VAL A 85 3.75 8.16 8.41
C VAL A 85 3.25 6.92 9.14
N GLN A 86 4.00 5.82 9.11
CA GLN A 86 3.71 4.62 9.90
C GLN A 86 3.73 4.93 11.40
N PHE A 87 4.69 5.73 11.86
CA PHE A 87 4.72 6.18 13.26
C PHE A 87 3.47 6.98 13.61
N ILE A 88 3.04 7.91 12.75
CA ILE A 88 1.78 8.66 12.93
C ILE A 88 0.58 7.70 13.03
N GLU A 89 0.52 6.64 12.24
CA GLU A 89 -0.53 5.63 12.34
C GLU A 89 -0.51 4.88 13.68
N SER A 90 0.68 4.59 14.20
CA SER A 90 0.85 3.82 15.44
C SER A 90 0.53 4.59 16.73
N ILE A 91 0.63 5.92 16.74
CA ILE A 91 0.40 6.72 17.96
C ILE A 91 -1.10 6.91 18.25
N PRO A 92 -1.49 7.03 19.54
CA PRO A 92 -2.90 7.24 19.90
C PRO A 92 -3.53 8.43 19.16
N GLY A 93 -4.55 8.14 18.33
CA GLY A 93 -5.29 9.14 17.57
C GLY A 93 -4.59 9.67 16.31
N GLY A 94 -3.37 9.25 16.00
CA GLY A 94 -2.65 9.72 14.82
C GLY A 94 -3.22 9.16 13.51
N GLY A 95 -3.60 7.89 13.46
CA GLY A 95 -4.33 7.32 12.31
C GLY A 95 -5.68 8.02 12.04
N PHE A 96 -6.42 8.37 13.09
CA PHE A 96 -7.63 9.18 12.96
C PHE A 96 -7.35 10.59 12.43
N LEU A 97 -6.27 11.24 12.91
CA LEU A 97 -5.84 12.55 12.41
C LEU A 97 -5.46 12.49 10.93
N ARG A 98 -4.70 11.46 10.50
CA ARG A 98 -4.33 11.26 9.10
C ARG A 98 -5.56 10.93 8.25
N GLY A 99 -6.46 10.08 8.73
CA GLY A 99 -7.74 9.79 8.10
C GLY A 99 -8.58 11.05 7.88
N LEU A 100 -8.69 11.94 8.87
CA LEU A 100 -9.40 13.21 8.71
C LEU A 100 -8.75 14.13 7.67
N HIS A 101 -7.41 14.16 7.61
CA HIS A 101 -6.70 14.93 6.58
C HIS A 101 -6.97 14.37 5.18
N TYR A 102 -6.88 13.05 5.03
CA TYR A 102 -7.11 12.32 3.78
C TYR A 102 -8.55 12.48 3.28
N TYR A 103 -9.56 12.08 4.05
CA TYR A 103 -10.95 12.24 3.63
C TYR A 103 -11.37 13.72 3.55
N GLY A 104 -10.77 14.59 4.36
CA GLY A 104 -10.94 16.03 4.27
C GLY A 104 -10.47 16.59 2.93
N SER A 105 -9.34 16.13 2.39
CA SER A 105 -8.85 16.55 1.07
C SER A 105 -9.77 16.08 -0.06
N HIS A 106 -10.31 14.86 0.04
CA HIS A 106 -11.30 14.35 -0.91
C HIS A 106 -12.60 15.17 -0.88
N ALA A 107 -13.11 15.46 0.32
CA ALA A 107 -14.28 16.32 0.50
C ALA A 107 -14.04 17.75 0.02
N LEU A 108 -12.82 18.29 0.17
CA LEU A 108 -12.44 19.58 -0.38
C LEU A 108 -12.61 19.61 -1.91
N VAL A 109 -12.12 18.60 -2.62
CA VAL A 109 -12.25 18.49 -4.09
C VAL A 109 -13.72 18.39 -4.51
N VAL A 110 -14.49 17.50 -3.87
CA VAL A 110 -15.93 17.33 -4.15
C VAL A 110 -16.69 18.64 -3.93
N LEU A 111 -16.51 19.27 -2.77
CA LEU A 111 -17.19 20.52 -2.43
C LEU A 111 -16.77 21.67 -3.34
N PHE A 112 -15.51 21.69 -3.80
CA PHE A 112 -15.05 22.67 -4.76
C PHE A 112 -15.84 22.54 -6.07
N GLY A 113 -15.99 21.32 -6.60
CA GLY A 113 -16.79 21.03 -7.79
C GLY A 113 -18.27 21.40 -7.62
N VAL A 114 -18.90 21.01 -6.51
CA VAL A 114 -20.29 21.35 -6.19
C VAL A 114 -20.48 22.87 -6.09
N HIS A 115 -19.53 23.58 -5.47
CA HIS A 115 -19.56 25.04 -5.39
C HIS A 115 -19.38 25.70 -6.76
N LEU A 116 -18.46 25.21 -7.60
CA LEU A 116 -18.28 25.69 -8.97
C LEU A 116 -19.57 25.54 -9.79
N ILE A 117 -20.21 24.36 -9.74
CA ILE A 117 -21.47 24.08 -10.43
C ILE A 117 -22.56 25.05 -9.98
N ARG A 118 -22.70 25.27 -8.67
CA ARG A 118 -23.63 26.26 -8.13
C ARG A 118 -23.36 27.64 -8.72
N LEU A 119 -22.11 28.12 -8.67
CA LEU A 119 -21.76 29.45 -9.15
C LEU A 119 -22.12 29.64 -10.63
N ILE A 120 -21.94 28.58 -11.43
CA ILE A 120 -22.31 28.55 -12.85
C ILE A 120 -23.83 28.56 -13.04
N LEU A 121 -24.56 27.62 -12.43
CA LEU A 121 -26.01 27.49 -12.63
C LEU A 121 -26.78 28.73 -12.14
N THR A 122 -26.35 29.30 -11.00
CA THR A 122 -26.96 30.50 -10.42
C THR A 122 -26.45 31.81 -11.02
N ALA A 123 -25.50 31.75 -11.96
CA ALA A 123 -24.84 32.91 -12.56
C ALA A 123 -24.28 33.89 -11.51
N ALA A 124 -23.77 33.35 -10.40
CA ALA A 124 -23.28 34.14 -9.26
C ALA A 124 -22.02 34.95 -9.59
N TYR A 125 -21.36 34.66 -10.71
CA TYR A 125 -20.21 35.40 -11.23
C TYR A 125 -20.55 36.72 -11.93
N ARG A 126 -21.83 36.97 -12.25
CA ARG A 126 -22.25 38.20 -12.95
C ARG A 126 -21.96 39.46 -12.12
N SER A 127 -21.90 40.60 -12.81
CA SER A 127 -21.70 41.94 -12.23
C SER A 127 -22.45 42.14 -10.91
N PRO A 128 -21.79 42.64 -9.84
CA PRO A 128 -20.40 43.14 -9.77
C PRO A 128 -19.38 42.10 -9.23
N ARG A 129 -19.58 40.79 -9.48
CA ARG A 129 -18.81 39.71 -8.83
C ARG A 129 -17.72 39.08 -9.70
N GLU A 130 -17.39 39.66 -10.85
CA GLU A 130 -16.46 39.10 -11.82
C GLU A 130 -15.07 38.86 -11.22
N ILE A 131 -14.53 39.81 -10.43
CA ILE A 131 -13.23 39.66 -9.79
C ILE A 131 -13.26 38.57 -8.69
N GLY A 132 -14.38 38.46 -7.97
CA GLY A 132 -14.56 37.38 -6.99
C GLY A 132 -14.61 36.01 -7.67
N TRP A 133 -15.22 35.93 -8.85
CA TRP A 133 -15.23 34.74 -9.69
C TRP A 133 -13.84 34.35 -10.19
N ILE A 134 -13.06 35.30 -10.68
CA ILE A 134 -11.67 35.03 -11.10
C ILE A 134 -10.85 34.54 -9.90
N ALA A 135 -10.98 35.18 -8.74
CA ALA A 135 -10.30 34.73 -7.52
C ALA A 135 -10.68 33.29 -7.15
N PHE A 136 -11.95 32.89 -7.29
CA PHE A 136 -12.37 31.50 -7.10
C PHE A 136 -11.74 30.55 -8.13
N LEU A 137 -11.74 30.92 -9.41
CA LEU A 137 -11.16 30.11 -10.47
C LEU A 137 -9.65 29.89 -10.28
N LEU A 138 -8.94 30.89 -9.75
CA LEU A 138 -7.51 30.76 -9.41
C LEU A 138 -7.24 29.79 -8.26
N LEU A 139 -8.24 29.43 -7.44
CA LEU A 139 -8.10 28.39 -6.42
C LEU A 139 -8.13 26.98 -7.02
N ILE A 140 -8.71 26.77 -8.20
CA ILE A 140 -8.73 25.44 -8.86
C ILE A 140 -7.33 24.87 -9.04
N PRO A 141 -6.37 25.57 -9.72
CA PRO A 141 -5.03 25.04 -9.88
C PRO A 141 -4.29 24.91 -8.53
N ILE A 142 -4.60 25.74 -7.53
CA ILE A 142 -3.99 25.62 -6.19
C ILE A 142 -4.44 24.33 -5.49
N VAL A 143 -5.74 24.02 -5.51
CA VAL A 143 -6.28 22.79 -4.92
C VAL A 143 -5.78 21.55 -5.67
N ALA A 144 -5.76 21.60 -7.01
CA ALA A 144 -5.23 20.50 -7.82
C ALA A 144 -3.74 20.25 -7.55
N THR A 145 -2.93 21.31 -7.48
CA THR A 145 -1.49 21.19 -7.17
C THR A 145 -1.30 20.68 -5.74
N ALA A 146 -2.11 21.14 -4.78
CA ALA A 146 -2.02 20.67 -3.40
C ALA A 146 -2.28 19.16 -3.29
N ALA A 147 -3.27 18.64 -4.03
CA ALA A 147 -3.55 17.20 -4.09
C ALA A 147 -2.36 16.40 -4.67
N VAL A 148 -1.79 16.87 -5.79
CA VAL A 148 -0.59 16.29 -6.43
C VAL A 148 0.62 16.28 -5.49
N THR A 149 0.84 17.37 -4.76
CA THR A 149 2.03 17.47 -3.87
C THR A 149 1.86 16.76 -2.53
N GLY A 150 0.63 16.43 -2.12
CA GLY A 150 0.34 15.83 -0.83
C GLY A 150 0.48 14.30 -0.82
N ASN A 151 -0.06 13.63 -1.85
CA ASN A 151 -0.07 12.17 -1.90
C ASN A 151 1.32 11.52 -1.83
N PRO A 152 2.36 12.04 -2.53
CA PRO A 152 3.69 11.43 -2.52
C PRO A 152 4.38 11.50 -1.15
N LEU A 153 3.90 12.35 -0.23
CA LEU A 153 4.45 12.44 1.13
C LEU A 153 4.18 11.18 1.97
N SER A 154 3.35 10.24 1.52
CA SER A 154 3.29 8.90 2.15
C SER A 154 4.55 8.07 1.89
N ALA A 155 5.32 8.40 0.85
CA ALA A 155 6.46 7.63 0.34
C ALA A 155 6.15 6.13 0.11
N SER A 156 4.89 5.80 -0.21
CA SER A 156 4.53 4.47 -0.67
C SER A 156 4.95 4.28 -2.14
N GLY A 157 5.13 3.02 -2.57
CA GLY A 157 5.51 2.70 -3.95
C GLY A 157 4.58 3.34 -4.98
N LYS A 158 3.26 3.19 -4.79
CA LYS A 158 2.24 3.84 -5.62
C LYS A 158 2.44 5.36 -5.69
N ALA A 159 2.70 6.01 -4.56
CA ALA A 159 2.77 7.47 -4.46
C ALA A 159 4.06 8.03 -5.09
N VAL A 160 5.18 7.32 -4.96
CA VAL A 160 6.46 7.65 -5.62
C VAL A 160 6.38 7.44 -7.13
N ALA A 161 5.80 6.32 -7.58
CA ALA A 161 5.55 6.08 -9.00
C ALA A 161 4.63 7.15 -9.61
N GLN A 162 3.59 7.56 -8.88
CA GLN A 162 2.67 8.60 -9.33
C GLN A 162 3.40 9.94 -9.56
N ILE A 163 4.21 10.41 -8.61
CA ILE A 163 4.90 11.70 -8.76
C ILE A 163 5.99 11.65 -9.83
N GLU A 164 6.60 10.50 -10.08
CA GLU A 164 7.53 10.34 -11.21
C GLU A 164 6.79 10.52 -12.55
N VAL A 165 5.62 9.91 -12.70
CA VAL A 165 4.77 10.10 -13.88
C VAL A 165 4.34 11.56 -14.03
N GLU A 166 3.91 12.21 -12.96
CA GLU A 166 3.50 13.62 -12.97
C GLU A 166 4.67 14.58 -13.28
N GLY A 167 5.86 14.30 -12.75
CA GLY A 167 7.09 15.02 -13.07
C GLY A 167 7.47 14.90 -14.55
N ASN A 168 7.26 13.73 -15.15
CA ASN A 168 7.45 13.52 -16.59
C ASN A 168 6.42 14.30 -17.42
N ILE A 169 5.16 14.38 -16.97
CA ILE A 169 4.12 15.23 -17.60
C ILE A 169 4.52 16.71 -17.57
N ILE A 170 5.05 17.20 -16.44
CA ILE A 170 5.56 18.57 -16.31
C ILE A 170 6.75 18.78 -17.25
N GLY A 171 7.64 17.79 -17.33
CA GLY A 171 8.80 17.78 -18.22
C GLY A 171 8.46 17.90 -19.71
N ALA A 172 7.30 17.40 -20.12
CA ALA A 172 6.84 17.43 -21.52
C ALA A 172 6.43 18.84 -22.00
N ALA A 173 6.19 19.80 -21.10
CA ALA A 173 5.83 21.15 -21.48
C ALA A 173 7.01 21.87 -22.18
N PRO A 174 6.77 22.55 -23.32
CA PRO A 174 7.87 23.21 -24.04
C PRO A 174 8.47 24.37 -23.23
N VAL A 175 9.73 24.69 -23.52
CA VAL A 175 10.52 25.80 -22.96
C VAL A 175 10.88 25.65 -21.48
N VAL A 176 9.89 25.53 -20.59
CA VAL A 176 10.09 25.52 -19.13
C VAL A 176 9.93 24.15 -18.49
N GLY A 177 9.29 23.19 -19.15
CA GLY A 177 9.00 21.87 -18.59
C GLY A 177 10.23 21.12 -18.07
N PRO A 178 11.32 20.98 -18.86
CA PRO A 178 12.51 20.29 -18.40
C PRO A 178 13.16 20.92 -17.15
N ILE A 179 13.12 22.25 -17.06
CA ILE A 179 13.63 22.99 -15.90
C ILE A 179 12.75 22.71 -14.68
N LEU A 180 11.43 22.78 -14.84
CA LEU A 180 10.47 22.51 -13.77
C LEU A 180 10.54 21.07 -13.27
N ARG A 181 10.68 20.08 -14.16
CA ARG A 181 10.88 18.67 -13.80
C ARG A 181 12.16 18.49 -12.99
N THR A 182 13.28 19.05 -13.48
CA THR A 182 14.58 18.95 -12.81
C THR A 182 14.54 19.61 -11.44
N LEU A 183 13.89 20.77 -11.32
CA LEU A 183 13.70 21.45 -10.05
C LEU A 183 12.83 20.63 -9.10
N LEU A 184 11.71 20.06 -9.58
CA LEU A 184 10.82 19.24 -8.77
C LEU A 184 11.55 18.01 -8.23
N HIS A 185 12.20 17.23 -9.10
CA HIS A 185 12.92 16.02 -8.72
C HIS A 185 14.20 16.31 -7.92
N GLY A 186 14.80 17.48 -8.12
CA GLY A 186 16.13 17.78 -7.60
C GLY A 186 17.24 16.88 -8.17
N GLY A 187 16.98 16.18 -9.28
CA GLY A 187 17.86 15.17 -9.85
C GLY A 187 17.28 14.53 -11.12
N SER A 188 17.83 13.38 -11.53
CA SER A 188 17.36 12.62 -12.70
C SER A 188 16.02 11.92 -12.46
N SER A 189 15.80 11.46 -11.23
CA SER A 189 14.63 10.70 -10.76
C SER A 189 14.13 11.26 -9.42
N VAL A 190 13.01 10.72 -8.92
CA VAL A 190 12.48 11.06 -7.61
C VAL A 190 13.47 10.62 -6.53
N GLY A 191 13.73 11.49 -5.55
CA GLY A 191 14.64 11.20 -4.44
C GLY A 191 14.46 12.16 -3.28
N HIS A 192 15.46 12.24 -2.39
CA HIS A 192 15.40 13.03 -1.16
C HIS A 192 15.01 14.50 -1.39
N LEU A 193 15.59 15.17 -2.39
CA LEU A 193 15.25 16.58 -2.70
C LEU A 193 13.81 16.75 -3.17
N THR A 194 13.23 15.77 -3.88
CA THR A 194 11.81 15.77 -4.25
C THR A 194 10.94 15.90 -3.00
N PHE A 195 11.19 15.09 -1.96
CA PHE A 195 10.40 15.13 -0.72
C PHE A 195 10.48 16.49 -0.01
N ILE A 196 11.66 17.12 0.02
CA ILE A 196 11.83 18.47 0.57
C ILE A 196 11.02 19.49 -0.22
N HIS A 197 11.09 19.46 -1.56
CA HIS A 197 10.35 20.40 -2.41
C HIS A 197 8.84 20.22 -2.29
N LEU A 198 8.36 18.97 -2.31
CA LEU A 198 6.95 18.66 -2.13
C LEU A 198 6.44 19.08 -0.76
N TYR A 199 7.21 18.82 0.31
CA TYR A 199 6.86 19.26 1.65
C TYR A 199 6.76 20.79 1.74
N LEU A 200 7.73 21.53 1.19
CA LEU A 200 7.70 22.99 1.12
C LEU A 200 6.46 23.50 0.35
N LEU A 201 6.18 22.91 -0.81
CA LEU A 201 5.02 23.29 -1.63
C LEU A 201 3.71 23.01 -0.90
N HIS A 202 3.53 21.80 -0.37
CA HIS A 202 2.29 21.30 0.18
C HIS A 202 1.97 21.90 1.55
N VAL A 203 2.96 22.03 2.43
CA VAL A 203 2.73 22.45 3.82
C VAL A 203 2.77 23.97 3.98
N LEU A 204 3.61 24.67 3.19
CA LEU A 204 3.81 26.11 3.35
C LEU A 204 3.26 26.92 2.18
N LEU A 205 3.78 26.71 0.97
CA LEU A 205 3.57 27.65 -0.14
C LEU A 205 2.12 27.64 -0.65
N LEU A 206 1.59 26.46 -0.97
CA LEU A 206 0.24 26.30 -1.53
C LEU A 206 -0.85 26.70 -0.51
N PRO A 207 -0.78 26.29 0.78
CA PRO A 207 -1.75 26.76 1.77
C PRO A 207 -1.70 28.27 1.96
N LEU A 208 -0.51 28.90 1.99
CA LEU A 208 -0.40 30.35 2.17
C LEU A 208 -1.03 31.11 0.99
N ILE A 209 -0.73 30.70 -0.24
CA ILE A 209 -1.32 31.29 -1.46
C ILE A 209 -2.83 31.04 -1.48
N GLY A 210 -3.27 29.81 -1.19
CA GLY A 210 -4.68 29.43 -1.13
C GLY A 210 -5.47 30.22 -0.09
N ILE A 211 -4.92 30.43 1.10
CA ILE A 211 -5.51 31.28 2.15
C ILE A 211 -5.60 32.74 1.67
N GLY A 212 -4.57 33.26 1.01
CA GLY A 212 -4.55 34.62 0.47
C GLY A 212 -5.66 34.85 -0.57
N ILE A 213 -5.72 33.98 -1.59
CA ILE A 213 -6.73 34.05 -2.65
C ILE A 213 -8.13 33.75 -2.09
N GLY A 214 -8.27 32.79 -1.18
CA GLY A 214 -9.53 32.45 -0.52
C GLY A 214 -10.08 33.61 0.31
N LYS A 215 -9.22 34.29 1.08
CA LYS A 215 -9.59 35.53 1.80
C LYS A 215 -10.05 36.61 0.84
N LEU A 216 -9.35 36.82 -0.26
CA LEU A 216 -9.74 37.78 -1.30
C LEU A 216 -11.11 37.44 -1.89
N HIS A 217 -11.32 36.16 -2.24
CA HIS A 217 -12.59 35.67 -2.78
C HIS A 217 -13.75 35.94 -1.81
N ILE A 218 -13.60 35.56 -0.53
CA ILE A 218 -14.62 35.77 0.52
C ILE A 218 -14.88 37.26 0.74
N TYR A 219 -13.83 38.07 0.82
CA TYR A 219 -13.95 39.52 0.98
C TYR A 219 -14.73 40.16 -0.17
N LEU A 220 -14.39 39.84 -1.43
CA LEU A 220 -15.08 40.36 -2.61
C LEU A 220 -16.52 39.88 -2.67
N TRP A 221 -16.79 38.64 -2.27
CA TRP A 221 -18.15 38.12 -2.18
C TRP A 221 -18.97 38.90 -1.15
N LEU A 222 -18.45 39.10 0.07
CA LEU A 222 -19.14 39.87 1.13
C LEU A 222 -19.39 41.32 0.69
N ARG A 223 -18.37 41.98 0.14
CA ARG A 223 -18.47 43.37 -0.34
C ARG A 223 -19.58 43.55 -1.38
N ASN A 224 -19.75 42.56 -2.25
CA ASN A 224 -20.68 42.59 -3.38
C ASN A 224 -22.01 41.85 -3.11
N SER A 225 -22.24 41.41 -1.88
CA SER A 225 -23.47 40.76 -1.44
C SER A 225 -24.40 41.77 -0.79
N ARG A 226 -25.16 42.49 -1.62
CA ARG A 226 -26.17 43.49 -1.20
C ARG A 226 -27.61 43.13 -1.56
N ALA A 227 -27.82 41.93 -2.08
CA ALA A 227 -29.11 41.55 -2.64
C ALA A 227 -30.26 41.51 -1.60
N ALA A 228 -29.94 41.29 -0.33
CA ALA A 228 -30.93 41.30 0.75
C ALA A 228 -31.13 42.69 1.38
N GLU A 229 -30.35 43.72 1.03
CA GLU A 229 -30.33 45.02 1.73
C GLU A 229 -31.68 45.76 1.69
N HIS A 230 -32.48 45.53 0.64
CA HIS A 230 -33.85 46.07 0.52
C HIS A 230 -34.91 45.44 1.45
N LEU A 231 -34.65 44.27 2.05
CA LEU A 231 -35.62 43.59 2.91
C LEU A 231 -35.62 44.23 4.31
N PRO A 232 -36.74 44.21 5.07
CA PRO A 232 -36.76 44.65 6.47
C PRO A 232 -35.76 43.90 7.35
N ASP A 233 -35.22 44.57 8.37
CA ASP A 233 -34.19 44.01 9.27
C ASP A 233 -34.62 42.71 9.95
N GLU A 234 -35.89 42.61 10.33
CA GLU A 234 -36.52 41.44 10.96
C GLU A 234 -36.51 40.23 10.01
N GLU A 235 -37.01 40.40 8.78
CA GLU A 235 -36.99 39.35 7.74
C GLU A 235 -35.55 38.91 7.43
N ARG A 236 -34.61 39.86 7.32
CA ARG A 236 -33.18 39.53 7.13
C ARG A 236 -32.63 38.73 8.31
N SER A 237 -33.08 39.00 9.53
CA SER A 237 -32.66 38.29 10.73
C SER A 237 -33.12 36.84 10.71
N GLU A 238 -34.39 36.61 10.37
CA GLU A 238 -34.97 35.27 10.25
C GLU A 238 -34.25 34.47 9.15
N ILE A 239 -34.07 35.06 7.97
CA ILE A 239 -33.35 34.41 6.86
C ILE A 239 -31.92 34.03 7.26
N ARG A 240 -31.19 34.92 7.96
CA ARG A 240 -29.86 34.60 8.49
C ARG A 240 -29.90 33.46 9.49
N ALA A 241 -30.85 33.47 10.42
CA ALA A 241 -30.98 32.44 11.44
C ALA A 241 -31.24 31.07 10.80
N THR A 242 -32.21 30.99 9.87
CA THR A 242 -32.51 29.76 9.12
C THR A 242 -31.30 29.30 8.30
N GLN A 243 -30.64 30.20 7.57
CA GLN A 243 -29.47 29.83 6.76
C GLN A 243 -28.32 29.32 7.64
N ARG A 244 -28.08 29.94 8.81
CA ARG A 244 -27.05 29.49 9.76
C ARG A 244 -27.38 28.13 10.35
N PHE A 245 -28.64 27.89 10.70
CA PHE A 245 -29.09 26.60 11.19
C PHE A 245 -28.88 25.49 10.15
N MET A 246 -29.28 25.73 8.89
CA MET A 246 -29.03 24.79 7.79
C MET A 246 -27.54 24.53 7.58
N THR A 247 -26.73 25.59 7.62
CA THR A 247 -25.26 25.48 7.51
C THR A 247 -24.67 24.67 8.66
N ALA A 248 -25.12 24.91 9.91
CA ALA A 248 -24.65 24.18 11.07
C ALA A 248 -24.98 22.69 10.96
N ILE A 249 -26.22 22.34 10.55
CA ILE A 249 -26.60 20.93 10.30
C ILE A 249 -25.70 20.29 9.25
N ALA A 250 -25.49 20.95 8.11
CA ALA A 250 -24.67 20.39 7.04
C ALA A 250 -23.21 20.20 7.47
N ILE A 251 -22.65 21.17 8.21
CA ILE A 251 -21.30 21.08 8.77
C ILE A 251 -21.24 19.89 9.73
N THR A 252 -22.18 19.74 10.65
CA THR A 252 -22.22 18.61 11.58
C THR A 252 -22.29 17.28 10.85
N ILE A 253 -23.16 17.14 9.83
CA ILE A 253 -23.28 15.93 9.02
C ILE A 253 -21.96 15.63 8.29
N MET A 254 -21.34 16.66 7.69
CA MET A 254 -20.06 16.50 6.99
C MET A 254 -18.95 16.04 7.94
N PHE A 255 -18.78 16.69 9.09
CA PHE A 255 -17.76 16.29 10.07
C PHE A 255 -18.05 14.91 10.66
N ALA A 256 -19.31 14.54 10.89
CA ALA A 256 -19.68 13.19 11.33
C ALA A 256 -19.34 12.14 10.27
N ALA A 257 -19.63 12.41 8.99
CA ALA A 257 -19.27 11.52 7.89
C ALA A 257 -17.75 11.36 7.74
N LEU A 258 -16.99 12.48 7.80
CA LEU A 258 -15.53 12.44 7.74
C LEU A 258 -14.93 11.71 8.94
N GLY A 259 -15.46 11.94 10.15
CA GLY A 259 -15.04 11.23 11.35
C GLY A 259 -15.35 9.73 11.27
N HIS A 260 -16.51 9.35 10.74
CA HIS A 260 -16.86 7.95 10.49
C HIS A 260 -15.88 7.31 9.50
N LEU A 261 -15.60 7.96 8.38
CA LEU A 261 -14.63 7.45 7.40
C LEU A 261 -13.22 7.30 7.99
N ALA A 262 -12.75 8.33 8.70
CA ALA A 262 -11.45 8.32 9.34
C ALA A 262 -11.31 7.24 10.43
N TYR A 263 -12.38 6.98 11.19
CA TYR A 263 -12.36 6.00 12.28
C TYR A 263 -12.45 4.56 11.78
N HIS A 264 -13.27 4.28 10.75
CA HIS A 264 -13.50 2.90 10.31
C HIS A 264 -12.59 2.44 9.17
N TYR A 265 -12.17 3.36 8.29
CA TYR A 265 -11.37 2.99 7.11
C TYR A 265 -9.94 3.53 7.15
N GLY A 266 -9.66 4.55 7.98
CA GLY A 266 -8.35 5.18 8.03
C GLY A 266 -7.91 5.77 6.68
N ALA A 267 -6.68 6.24 6.61
CA ALA A 267 -6.05 6.55 5.32
C ALA A 267 -5.25 5.32 4.85
N PRO A 268 -5.21 4.99 3.55
CA PRO A 268 -4.38 3.88 3.06
C PRO A 268 -2.89 4.21 3.22
N LEU A 269 -2.06 3.18 3.44
CA LEU A 269 -0.60 3.26 3.43
C LEU A 269 -0.07 1.99 2.76
N ASP A 270 0.28 2.08 1.48
CA ASP A 270 0.86 0.94 0.76
C ASP A 270 2.31 0.67 1.20
N ALA A 271 2.90 -0.40 0.68
CA ALA A 271 4.30 -0.75 0.93
C ALA A 271 5.26 0.43 0.65
N PRO A 272 6.38 0.52 1.39
CA PRO A 272 7.43 1.50 1.13
C PRO A 272 7.87 1.48 -0.33
N ALA A 273 8.27 2.63 -0.88
CA ALA A 273 8.72 2.72 -2.26
C ALA A 273 10.05 1.96 -2.47
N ASP A 274 9.94 0.72 -2.96
CA ASP A 274 11.06 -0.10 -3.39
C ASP A 274 11.11 -0.16 -4.93
N PRO A 275 12.22 0.27 -5.57
CA PRO A 275 12.42 0.14 -7.02
C PRO A 275 12.43 -1.31 -7.54
N ASP A 276 12.69 -2.29 -6.67
CA ASP A 276 12.75 -3.71 -7.05
C ASP A 276 11.37 -4.39 -7.01
N LEU A 277 10.36 -3.73 -6.44
CA LEU A 277 8.98 -4.20 -6.44
C LEU A 277 8.22 -3.60 -7.62
N ALA A 278 7.27 -4.37 -8.17
CA ALA A 278 6.38 -3.85 -9.21
C ALA A 278 5.57 -2.66 -8.67
N GLN A 279 5.39 -1.63 -9.49
CA GLN A 279 4.61 -0.44 -9.13
C GLN A 279 3.71 -0.02 -10.30
N GLU A 280 2.41 0.03 -10.08
CA GLU A 280 1.43 0.54 -11.05
C GLU A 280 0.94 1.94 -10.63
N PRO A 281 1.40 3.03 -11.29
CA PRO A 281 0.99 4.37 -10.94
C PRO A 281 -0.45 4.63 -11.40
N ARG A 282 -1.40 4.64 -10.46
CA ARG A 282 -2.75 5.19 -10.66
C ARG A 282 -2.94 6.43 -9.79
N PRO A 283 -3.37 7.57 -10.38
CA PRO A 283 -3.62 8.77 -9.60
C PRO A 283 -4.92 8.63 -8.79
N GLU A 284 -5.26 9.66 -8.02
CA GLU A 284 -6.53 9.67 -7.29
C GLU A 284 -7.74 9.83 -8.23
N TRP A 285 -8.92 9.41 -7.76
CA TRP A 285 -10.15 9.36 -8.57
C TRP A 285 -10.50 10.69 -9.26
N TYR A 286 -10.16 11.83 -8.64
CA TYR A 286 -10.41 13.16 -9.20
C TYR A 286 -9.47 13.53 -10.36
N PHE A 287 -8.44 12.73 -10.63
CA PHE A 287 -7.55 12.86 -11.78
C PHE A 287 -7.76 11.78 -12.85
N PHE A 288 -8.60 10.77 -12.63
CA PHE A 288 -8.85 9.70 -13.62
C PHE A 288 -9.34 10.25 -14.96
N ALA A 289 -10.23 11.23 -14.96
CA ALA A 289 -10.67 11.86 -16.21
C ALA A 289 -9.50 12.48 -17.00
N LEU A 290 -8.54 13.11 -16.32
CA LEU A 290 -7.37 13.71 -16.96
C LEU A 290 -6.34 12.65 -17.38
N PHE A 291 -6.18 11.61 -16.56
CA PHE A 291 -5.32 10.46 -16.81
C PHE A 291 -5.75 9.70 -18.07
N GLU A 292 -7.03 9.34 -18.17
CA GLU A 292 -7.57 8.69 -19.35
C GLU A 292 -7.46 9.61 -20.57
N LEU A 293 -7.76 10.91 -20.42
CA LEU A 293 -7.64 11.84 -21.53
C LEU A 293 -6.21 11.98 -22.05
N ARG A 294 -5.20 11.93 -21.18
CA ARG A 294 -3.79 11.93 -21.56
C ARG A 294 -3.46 10.72 -22.45
N SER A 295 -4.05 9.55 -22.20
CA SER A 295 -3.75 8.33 -22.97
C SER A 295 -4.01 8.44 -24.48
N TYR A 296 -4.86 9.39 -24.91
CA TYR A 296 -5.14 9.67 -26.32
C TYR A 296 -4.08 10.54 -27.01
N PHE A 297 -3.10 11.07 -26.25
CA PHE A 297 -2.01 11.90 -26.76
C PHE A 297 -0.68 11.18 -26.54
N THR A 298 0.18 11.12 -27.56
CA THR A 298 1.44 10.36 -27.50
C THR A 298 2.66 11.27 -27.49
N GLY A 299 3.63 10.99 -26.61
CA GLY A 299 4.96 11.62 -26.64
C GLY A 299 4.90 13.13 -26.39
N THR A 300 5.46 13.92 -27.32
CA THR A 300 5.58 15.39 -27.15
C THR A 300 4.24 16.14 -27.16
N THR A 301 3.11 15.48 -27.42
CA THR A 301 1.78 16.14 -27.42
C THR A 301 0.99 15.93 -26.14
N GLU A 302 1.49 15.14 -25.18
CA GLU A 302 0.80 14.87 -23.91
C GLU A 302 0.46 16.16 -23.14
N PHE A 303 1.31 17.18 -23.27
CA PHE A 303 1.10 18.47 -22.62
C PHE A 303 -0.18 19.21 -23.10
N LEU A 304 -0.68 18.87 -24.29
CA LEU A 304 -1.92 19.42 -24.81
C LEU A 304 -3.12 19.00 -23.97
N ALA A 305 -3.14 17.73 -23.55
CA ALA A 305 -4.20 17.15 -22.74
C ALA A 305 -4.13 17.67 -21.29
N THR A 306 -2.92 17.71 -20.74
CA THR A 306 -2.71 17.88 -19.29
C THR A 306 -2.53 19.34 -18.86
N GLN A 307 -2.03 20.22 -19.73
CA GLN A 307 -1.92 21.66 -19.41
C GLN A 307 -2.74 22.56 -20.33
N VAL A 308 -2.68 22.38 -21.65
CA VAL A 308 -3.35 23.31 -22.58
C VAL A 308 -4.86 23.22 -22.45
N LEU A 309 -5.44 22.01 -22.48
CA LEU A 309 -6.89 21.85 -22.42
C LEU A 309 -7.50 22.36 -21.09
N PRO A 310 -6.99 21.98 -19.90
CA PRO A 310 -7.43 22.59 -18.64
C PRO A 310 -7.26 24.11 -18.62
N GLY A 311 -6.16 24.63 -19.19
CA GLY A 311 -5.91 26.06 -19.34
C GLY A 311 -6.94 26.77 -20.23
N VAL A 312 -7.33 26.15 -21.34
CA VAL A 312 -8.37 26.66 -22.25
C VAL A 312 -9.74 26.64 -21.57
N ILE A 313 -10.08 25.56 -20.86
CA ILE A 313 -11.33 25.46 -20.09
C ILE A 313 -11.37 26.56 -19.01
N LEU A 314 -10.28 26.72 -18.25
CA LEU A 314 -10.16 27.77 -17.24
C LEU A 314 -10.27 29.17 -17.87
N GLY A 315 -9.60 29.40 -18.99
CA GLY A 315 -9.69 30.66 -19.75
C GLY A 315 -11.12 30.94 -20.24
N PHE A 316 -11.82 29.93 -20.74
CA PHE A 316 -13.23 30.05 -21.11
C PHE A 316 -14.10 30.40 -19.90
N LEU A 317 -13.89 29.73 -18.77
CA LEU A 317 -14.61 30.02 -17.52
C LEU A 317 -14.31 31.43 -17.00
N ILE A 318 -13.08 31.93 -17.15
CA ILE A 318 -12.73 33.32 -16.83
C ILE A 318 -13.57 34.27 -17.68
N VAL A 319 -13.67 34.04 -18.99
CA VAL A 319 -14.39 34.92 -19.94
C VAL A 319 -15.93 34.76 -19.87
N LEU A 320 -16.42 33.69 -19.22
CA LEU A 320 -17.84 33.35 -19.11
C LEU A 320 -18.76 34.51 -18.67
N PRO A 321 -18.42 35.37 -17.68
CA PRO A 321 -19.28 36.48 -17.26
C PRO A 321 -19.62 37.46 -18.39
N TRP A 322 -18.68 37.69 -19.31
CA TRP A 322 -18.87 38.61 -20.43
C TRP A 322 -19.68 37.97 -21.56
N ILE A 323 -19.45 36.69 -21.85
CA ILE A 323 -20.27 35.92 -22.81
C ILE A 323 -21.73 35.87 -22.34
N ASP A 324 -21.93 35.53 -21.07
CA ASP A 324 -23.25 35.41 -20.45
C ASP A 324 -24.04 36.74 -20.37
N ARG A 325 -23.34 37.88 -20.50
CA ARG A 325 -23.93 39.22 -20.59
C ARG A 325 -24.43 39.56 -21.99
N ILE A 326 -23.77 39.04 -23.02
CA ILE A 326 -24.12 39.30 -24.43
C ILE A 326 -25.30 38.43 -24.87
N LEU A 327 -25.41 37.22 -24.32
CA LEU A 327 -26.45 36.27 -24.68
C LEU A 327 -27.83 36.63 -24.10
N ALA A 328 -28.89 36.35 -24.87
CA ALA A 328 -30.27 36.45 -24.39
C ALA A 328 -30.48 35.51 -23.19
N ARG A 329 -31.28 35.92 -22.19
CA ARG A 329 -31.49 35.18 -20.93
C ARG A 329 -31.78 33.67 -21.09
N PRO A 330 -32.69 33.21 -21.96
CA PRO A 330 -32.95 31.78 -22.12
C PRO A 330 -31.76 31.03 -22.72
N VAL A 331 -31.07 31.64 -23.69
CA VAL A 331 -29.86 31.08 -24.34
C VAL A 331 -28.71 30.97 -23.33
N ALA A 332 -28.48 32.03 -22.57
CA ALA A 332 -27.50 32.06 -21.49
C ALA A 332 -27.75 30.95 -20.44
N LYS A 333 -29.01 30.77 -20.01
CA LYS A 333 -29.38 29.70 -19.08
C LYS A 333 -29.14 28.32 -19.69
N GLY A 334 -29.54 28.12 -20.95
CA GLY A 334 -29.31 26.86 -21.67
C GLY A 334 -27.83 26.52 -21.81
N MET A 335 -27.00 27.50 -22.19
CA MET A 335 -25.54 27.35 -22.30
C MET A 335 -24.92 26.91 -20.97
N ARG A 336 -25.27 27.55 -19.84
CA ARG A 336 -24.72 27.19 -18.52
C ARG A 336 -25.13 25.78 -18.10
N MET A 337 -26.37 25.40 -18.37
CA MET A 337 -26.87 24.05 -18.09
C MET A 337 -26.13 23.02 -18.95
N LEU A 338 -25.97 23.29 -20.25
CA LEU A 338 -25.22 22.45 -21.16
C LEU A 338 -23.76 22.31 -20.74
N LEU A 339 -23.11 23.41 -20.31
CA LEU A 339 -21.74 23.38 -19.82
C LEU A 339 -21.58 22.48 -18.59
N VAL A 340 -22.52 22.54 -17.64
CA VAL A 340 -22.50 21.66 -16.47
C VAL A 340 -22.77 20.20 -16.88
N ILE A 341 -23.71 19.95 -17.79
CA ILE A 341 -24.02 18.59 -18.27
C ILE A 341 -22.83 17.99 -19.02
N ILE A 342 -22.20 18.73 -19.93
CA ILE A 342 -21.02 18.28 -20.67
C ILE A 342 -19.84 18.10 -19.72
N GLY A 343 -19.61 19.04 -18.79
CA GLY A 343 -18.53 18.96 -17.83
C GLY A 343 -18.66 17.74 -16.90
N LEU A 344 -19.83 17.54 -16.30
CA LEU A 344 -20.10 16.39 -15.44
C LEU A 344 -20.13 15.07 -16.21
N GLY A 345 -20.80 15.04 -17.36
CA GLY A 345 -20.91 13.86 -18.20
C GLY A 345 -19.54 13.44 -18.75
N GLY A 346 -18.74 14.39 -19.22
CA GLY A 346 -17.37 14.16 -19.67
C GLY A 346 -16.48 13.68 -18.54
N PHE A 347 -16.50 14.34 -17.38
CA PHE A 347 -15.74 13.90 -16.21
C PHE A 347 -16.14 12.48 -15.78
N ALA A 348 -17.44 12.19 -15.66
CA ALA A 348 -17.91 10.86 -15.28
C ALA A 348 -17.54 9.79 -16.30
N TYR A 349 -17.67 10.10 -17.60
CA TYR A 349 -17.32 9.17 -18.68
C TYR A 349 -15.82 8.84 -18.69
N PHE A 350 -14.95 9.85 -18.70
CA PHE A 350 -13.50 9.63 -18.72
C PHE A 350 -12.97 9.07 -17.40
N THR A 351 -13.64 9.27 -16.28
CA THR A 351 -13.32 8.60 -15.01
C THR A 351 -13.75 7.12 -15.02
N TYR A 352 -14.87 6.79 -15.65
CA TYR A 352 -15.38 5.42 -15.71
C TYR A 352 -14.55 4.48 -16.60
N LEU A 353 -14.06 4.98 -17.74
CA LEU A 353 -13.29 4.17 -18.70
C LEU A 353 -12.07 3.45 -18.08
N PRO A 354 -11.12 4.13 -17.40
CA PRO A 354 -9.98 3.46 -16.81
C PRO A 354 -10.40 2.51 -15.67
N ILE A 355 -11.39 2.90 -14.85
CA ILE A 355 -11.94 2.03 -13.80
C ILE A 355 -12.47 0.72 -14.40
N SER A 356 -13.26 0.81 -15.47
CA SER A 356 -13.82 -0.37 -16.14
C SER A 356 -12.75 -1.25 -16.77
N ARG A 357 -11.67 -0.66 -17.30
CA ARG A 357 -10.54 -1.38 -17.89
C ARG A 357 -9.75 -2.10 -16.79
N ASP A 358 -9.41 -1.38 -15.73
CA ASP A 358 -8.66 -1.89 -14.59
C ASP A 358 -9.43 -3.03 -13.88
N HIS A 359 -10.76 -2.95 -13.78
CA HIS A 359 -11.57 -4.05 -13.24
C HIS A 359 -11.61 -5.31 -14.12
N ALA A 360 -11.41 -5.17 -15.43
CA ALA A 360 -11.40 -6.29 -16.37
C ALA A 360 -10.00 -6.90 -16.57
N ASP A 361 -8.95 -6.24 -16.05
CA ASP A 361 -7.56 -6.67 -16.18
C ASP A 361 -7.18 -7.57 -14.98
N GLU A 362 -7.11 -8.89 -15.23
CA GLU A 362 -6.78 -9.88 -14.20
C GLU A 362 -5.40 -9.63 -13.57
N HIS A 363 -4.39 -9.25 -14.37
CA HIS A 363 -3.05 -8.96 -13.85
C HIS A 363 -3.04 -7.73 -12.94
N TYR A 364 -3.81 -6.70 -13.28
CA TYR A 364 -3.93 -5.53 -12.42
C TYR A 364 -4.67 -5.86 -11.11
N GLN A 365 -5.69 -6.74 -11.14
CA GLN A 365 -6.35 -7.20 -9.91
C GLN A 365 -5.41 -8.03 -9.02
N GLU A 366 -4.60 -8.92 -9.61
CA GLU A 366 -3.56 -9.67 -8.90
C GLU A 366 -2.54 -8.72 -8.24
N PHE A 367 -2.07 -7.72 -9.00
CA PHE A 367 -1.16 -6.69 -8.50
C PHE A 367 -1.75 -5.92 -7.30
N LEU A 368 -3.04 -5.58 -7.33
CA LEU A 368 -3.68 -4.87 -6.21
C LEU A 368 -3.70 -5.71 -4.93
N VAL A 369 -3.97 -7.01 -5.06
CA VAL A 369 -3.96 -7.93 -3.92
C VAL A 369 -2.54 -8.07 -3.38
N GLU A 370 -1.56 -8.31 -4.25
CA GLU A 370 -0.15 -8.43 -3.86
C GLU A 370 0.36 -7.16 -3.18
N SER A 371 0.12 -5.98 -3.78
CA SER A 371 0.52 -4.70 -3.21
C SER A 371 -0.14 -4.41 -1.86
N ALA A 372 -1.40 -4.83 -1.67
CA ALA A 372 -2.09 -4.68 -0.39
C ALA A 372 -1.48 -5.58 0.69
N GLU A 373 -1.17 -6.83 0.35
CA GLU A 373 -0.51 -7.78 1.26
C GLU A 373 0.91 -7.33 1.63
N LEU A 374 1.68 -6.79 0.68
CA LEU A 374 2.99 -6.20 0.95
C LEU A 374 2.90 -4.98 1.87
N GLY A 375 1.87 -4.13 1.70
CA GLY A 375 1.60 -3.00 2.59
C GLY A 375 1.32 -3.44 4.03
N LYS A 376 0.43 -4.42 4.20
CA LYS A 376 0.14 -5.03 5.52
C LYS A 376 1.38 -5.67 6.13
N ARG A 377 2.16 -6.40 5.34
CA ARG A 377 3.40 -7.05 5.79
C ARG A 377 4.42 -6.02 6.27
N ALA A 378 4.61 -4.93 5.53
CA ALA A 378 5.52 -3.86 5.93
C ALA A 378 5.07 -3.17 7.22
N ASP A 379 3.78 -2.89 7.37
CA ASP A 379 3.23 -2.30 8.61
C ASP A 379 3.38 -3.24 9.81
N PHE A 380 3.11 -4.53 9.62
CA PHE A 380 3.31 -5.56 10.65
C PHE A 380 4.77 -5.62 11.12
N LEU A 381 5.72 -5.71 10.18
CA LEU A 381 7.15 -5.76 10.50
C LEU A 381 7.60 -4.49 11.21
N ALA A 382 7.16 -3.32 10.75
CA ALA A 382 7.49 -2.05 11.38
C ALA A 382 6.95 -1.94 12.81
N LYS A 383 5.79 -2.53 13.12
CA LYS A 383 5.23 -2.57 14.47
C LYS A 383 5.93 -3.58 15.38
N ALA A 384 6.32 -4.72 14.84
CA ALA A 384 6.90 -5.81 15.62
C ALA A 384 8.39 -5.60 15.92
N GLU A 385 9.17 -5.17 14.94
CA GLU A 385 10.64 -5.08 15.03
C GLU A 385 11.15 -3.63 14.98
N GLY A 386 10.28 -2.68 14.63
CA GLY A 386 10.67 -1.30 14.35
C GLY A 386 11.17 -1.13 12.91
N ILE A 387 11.61 0.09 12.58
CA ILE A 387 12.09 0.42 11.24
C ILE A 387 13.62 0.33 11.21
N PRO A 388 14.22 -0.45 10.29
CA PRO A 388 15.66 -0.59 10.19
C PRO A 388 16.40 0.74 9.96
N PRO A 389 17.68 0.86 10.36
CA PRO A 389 18.48 2.06 10.13
C PRO A 389 18.66 2.44 8.64
N GLY A 390 18.66 1.46 7.73
CA GLY A 390 18.74 1.71 6.29
C GLY A 390 17.41 2.15 5.66
N GLY A 391 16.34 2.26 6.46
CA GLY A 391 15.05 2.80 6.05
C GLY A 391 13.97 1.73 5.88
N PRO A 392 12.75 2.15 5.54
CA PRO A 392 11.57 1.28 5.52
C PRO A 392 11.59 0.25 4.39
N VAL A 393 12.36 0.48 3.32
CA VAL A 393 12.51 -0.49 2.23
C VAL A 393 13.16 -1.80 2.72
N GLU A 394 14.03 -1.72 3.72
CA GLU A 394 14.67 -2.90 4.31
C GLU A 394 13.68 -3.83 5.01
N LEU A 395 12.48 -3.36 5.41
CA LEU A 395 11.47 -4.20 6.04
C LEU A 395 11.12 -5.40 5.14
N LEU A 396 10.81 -5.14 3.87
CA LEU A 396 10.45 -6.20 2.92
C LEU A 396 11.67 -6.87 2.30
N ARG A 397 12.79 -6.14 2.12
CA ARG A 397 14.01 -6.74 1.57
C ARG A 397 14.68 -7.72 2.53
N ASN A 398 14.56 -7.49 3.84
CA ASN A 398 15.14 -8.34 4.88
C ASN A 398 14.14 -9.36 5.43
N ASP A 399 12.92 -9.41 4.90
CA ASP A 399 11.90 -10.36 5.32
C ASP A 399 11.99 -11.66 4.49
N PRO A 400 12.32 -12.81 5.11
CA PRO A 400 12.43 -14.07 4.39
C PRO A 400 11.13 -14.45 3.66
N LYS A 401 9.96 -14.09 4.23
CA LYS A 401 8.66 -14.44 3.65
C LYS A 401 8.43 -13.77 2.29
N THR A 402 8.88 -12.54 2.11
CA THR A 402 8.66 -11.76 0.89
C THR A 402 9.83 -11.84 -0.06
N ARG A 403 11.07 -11.74 0.43
CA ARG A 403 12.27 -11.75 -0.43
C ARG A 403 12.78 -13.16 -0.78
N GLY A 404 12.61 -14.12 0.13
CA GLY A 404 13.06 -15.51 -0.05
C GLY A 404 12.53 -16.18 -1.33
N PRO A 405 11.21 -16.17 -1.61
CA PRO A 405 10.66 -16.73 -2.85
C PRO A 405 11.26 -16.12 -4.11
N ALA A 406 11.43 -14.79 -4.15
CA ALA A 406 11.96 -14.09 -5.32
C ALA A 406 13.43 -14.48 -5.60
N LEU A 407 14.23 -14.59 -4.54
CA LEU A 407 15.60 -15.09 -4.62
C LEU A 407 15.64 -16.56 -5.06
N PHE A 408 14.77 -17.40 -4.50
CA PHE A 408 14.66 -18.81 -4.87
C PHE A 408 14.28 -18.99 -6.35
N VAL A 409 13.30 -18.24 -6.86
CA VAL A 409 12.91 -18.28 -8.29
C VAL A 409 14.10 -17.91 -9.19
N THR A 410 14.87 -16.91 -8.78
CA THR A 410 15.99 -16.39 -9.57
C THR A 410 17.18 -17.36 -9.59
N HIS A 411 17.50 -17.96 -8.44
CA HIS A 411 18.77 -18.69 -8.25
C HIS A 411 18.61 -20.21 -8.15
N CYS A 412 17.47 -20.73 -7.69
CA CYS A 412 17.30 -22.13 -7.32
C CYS A 412 16.23 -22.86 -8.16
N ALA A 413 15.18 -22.17 -8.60
CA ALA A 413 14.01 -22.77 -9.26
C ALA A 413 14.28 -23.32 -10.67
N SER A 414 15.48 -23.10 -11.20
CA SER A 414 15.94 -23.75 -12.44
C SER A 414 16.18 -25.25 -12.24
N CYS A 415 16.55 -25.67 -11.02
CA CYS A 415 16.88 -27.06 -10.69
C CYS A 415 15.94 -27.66 -9.64
N HIS A 416 15.52 -26.87 -8.66
CA HIS A 416 14.71 -27.32 -7.52
C HIS A 416 13.27 -26.86 -7.66
N SER A 417 12.33 -27.76 -7.44
CA SER A 417 10.98 -27.36 -7.06
C SER A 417 10.95 -27.07 -5.55
N HIS A 418 10.02 -26.22 -5.13
CA HIS A 418 9.60 -26.07 -3.74
C HIS A 418 8.10 -26.35 -3.71
N ILE A 419 7.73 -27.62 -3.62
CA ILE A 419 6.33 -28.07 -3.61
C ILE A 419 6.04 -28.71 -2.26
N GLY A 420 4.99 -28.25 -1.58
CA GLY A 420 4.63 -28.68 -0.25
C GLY A 420 3.12 -28.87 -0.07
N LYS A 421 2.69 -28.87 1.19
CA LYS A 421 1.26 -28.86 1.59
C LYS A 421 0.70 -27.44 1.74
N ASP A 422 1.48 -26.41 1.42
CA ASP A 422 1.15 -25.01 1.61
C ASP A 422 1.04 -24.22 0.28
N ALA A 423 0.49 -23.01 0.34
CA ALA A 423 0.30 -22.15 -0.82
C ALA A 423 1.59 -21.46 -1.32
N LEU A 424 2.77 -22.04 -1.04
CA LEU A 424 4.10 -21.50 -1.39
C LEU A 424 4.78 -22.32 -2.50
N ASP A 425 3.97 -22.99 -3.33
CA ASP A 425 4.48 -23.89 -4.36
C ASP A 425 5.20 -23.13 -5.48
N ILE A 426 6.46 -23.48 -5.70
CA ILE A 426 7.27 -23.04 -6.84
C ILE A 426 7.68 -24.28 -7.63
N VAL A 427 7.13 -24.40 -8.83
CA VAL A 427 7.37 -25.57 -9.70
C VAL A 427 8.49 -25.27 -10.69
N ALA A 428 9.60 -26.01 -10.59
CA ALA A 428 10.64 -25.98 -11.61
C ALA A 428 10.10 -26.57 -12.92
N LYS A 429 10.37 -25.90 -14.06
CA LYS A 429 9.89 -26.39 -15.38
C LYS A 429 10.51 -27.73 -15.78
N LYS A 430 11.76 -27.98 -15.38
CA LYS A 430 12.52 -29.21 -15.61
C LYS A 430 13.42 -29.48 -14.40
N PRO A 431 12.86 -29.99 -13.29
CA PRO A 431 13.64 -30.21 -12.08
C PRO A 431 14.78 -31.20 -12.36
N SER A 432 15.99 -30.84 -11.94
CA SER A 432 17.17 -31.70 -12.04
C SER A 432 17.75 -32.07 -10.67
N ALA A 433 17.12 -31.59 -9.60
CA ALA A 433 17.53 -31.73 -8.22
C ALA A 433 16.29 -31.99 -7.31
N PRO A 434 16.49 -32.35 -6.03
CA PRO A 434 15.41 -32.69 -5.10
C PRO A 434 14.37 -31.57 -4.94
N ASN A 435 13.15 -31.96 -4.56
CA ASN A 435 12.13 -31.04 -4.08
C ASN A 435 12.51 -30.52 -2.68
N LEU A 436 12.52 -29.20 -2.52
CA LEU A 436 12.92 -28.53 -1.28
C LEU A 436 11.74 -28.12 -0.39
N GLY A 437 10.51 -28.46 -0.79
CA GLY A 437 9.35 -28.25 0.07
C GLY A 437 9.48 -29.01 1.39
N PHE A 438 9.45 -28.29 2.51
CA PHE A 438 9.64 -28.85 3.86
C PHE A 438 10.96 -29.62 4.04
N VAL A 439 12.05 -29.22 3.36
CA VAL A 439 13.37 -29.86 3.51
C VAL A 439 13.78 -29.97 4.98
N ALA A 440 14.39 -31.11 5.36
CA ALA A 440 14.81 -31.46 6.73
C ALA A 440 13.69 -31.59 7.78
N SER A 441 12.41 -31.46 7.39
CA SER A 441 11.28 -31.81 8.26
C SER A 441 11.19 -33.31 8.53
N ARG A 442 10.43 -33.69 9.57
CA ARG A 442 10.16 -35.10 9.89
C ARG A 442 9.54 -35.83 8.71
N GLU A 443 8.64 -35.17 7.98
CA GLU A 443 7.98 -35.73 6.80
C GLU A 443 8.96 -35.92 5.64
N TRP A 444 9.80 -34.91 5.38
CA TRP A 444 10.75 -34.97 4.28
C TRP A 444 11.80 -36.06 4.53
N ILE A 445 12.34 -36.15 5.75
CA ILE A 445 13.32 -37.18 6.12
C ILE A 445 12.66 -38.57 6.15
N ALA A 446 11.42 -38.70 6.63
CA ALA A 446 10.71 -39.98 6.59
C ALA A 446 10.56 -40.51 5.15
N GLY A 447 10.25 -39.63 4.18
CA GLY A 447 10.18 -40.04 2.78
C GLY A 447 11.55 -40.23 2.13
N LEU A 448 12.59 -39.52 2.59
CA LEU A 448 13.97 -39.80 2.18
C LEU A 448 14.40 -41.22 2.60
N LEU A 449 13.96 -41.68 3.78
CA LEU A 449 14.26 -43.02 4.30
C LEU A 449 13.18 -44.05 3.95
N ASP A 450 12.30 -43.77 2.99
CA ASP A 450 11.26 -44.69 2.55
C ASP A 450 11.71 -45.41 1.26
N PRO A 451 11.74 -46.76 1.24
CA PRO A 451 12.25 -47.54 0.11
C PRO A 451 11.43 -47.34 -1.17
N ASP A 452 10.14 -47.01 -1.06
CA ASP A 452 9.27 -46.77 -2.21
C ASP A 452 9.42 -45.35 -2.76
N ARG A 453 9.88 -44.40 -1.93
CA ARG A 453 9.92 -42.98 -2.28
C ARG A 453 11.31 -42.46 -2.61
N ILE A 454 12.38 -43.00 -2.04
CA ILE A 454 13.74 -42.45 -2.15
C ILE A 454 14.27 -42.35 -3.59
N ALA A 455 13.90 -43.31 -4.44
CA ALA A 455 14.27 -43.32 -5.86
C ALA A 455 13.38 -42.41 -6.73
N GLY A 456 12.36 -41.79 -6.14
CA GLY A 456 11.47 -40.86 -6.80
C GLY A 456 12.15 -39.51 -7.13
N PRO A 457 11.52 -38.71 -8.00
CA PRO A 457 12.05 -37.41 -8.42
C PRO A 457 12.08 -36.35 -7.30
N GLU A 458 11.40 -36.61 -6.17
CA GLU A 458 11.32 -35.70 -5.01
C GLU A 458 12.63 -35.64 -4.21
N TYR A 459 13.46 -36.69 -4.27
CA TYR A 459 14.70 -36.82 -3.52
C TYR A 459 15.88 -36.90 -4.50
N PHE A 460 16.62 -38.01 -4.53
CA PHE A 460 17.81 -38.13 -5.37
C PHE A 460 17.52 -38.36 -6.86
N GLY A 461 16.31 -38.81 -7.25
CA GLY A 461 15.99 -39.42 -8.55
C GLY A 461 16.36 -38.65 -9.83
N ASN A 462 16.48 -37.32 -9.80
CA ASN A 462 16.87 -36.50 -10.97
C ASN A 462 18.38 -36.16 -11.02
N THR A 463 19.12 -36.53 -9.98
CA THR A 463 20.56 -36.28 -9.84
C THR A 463 21.39 -37.49 -10.28
N ALA A 464 22.70 -37.32 -10.31
CA ALA A 464 23.69 -38.39 -10.40
C ALA A 464 23.47 -39.51 -9.36
N PHE A 465 22.96 -39.16 -8.17
CA PHE A 465 22.67 -40.06 -7.05
C PHE A 465 21.31 -40.77 -7.17
N GLY A 466 20.52 -40.43 -8.21
CA GLY A 466 19.20 -41.01 -8.46
C GLY A 466 19.24 -42.36 -9.21
N LYS A 467 20.43 -42.82 -9.58
CA LYS A 467 20.63 -44.15 -10.16
C LYS A 467 20.74 -45.17 -9.02
N ALA A 468 20.40 -46.42 -9.29
CA ALA A 468 20.53 -47.51 -8.30
C ALA A 468 21.86 -48.25 -8.40
N TYR A 469 22.50 -48.22 -9.57
CA TYR A 469 23.89 -48.63 -9.77
C TYR A 469 24.64 -47.64 -10.68
N ARG A 470 25.75 -47.08 -10.18
CA ARG A 470 26.75 -46.34 -10.95
C ARG A 470 28.00 -47.18 -11.12
N ASP A 471 28.66 -47.06 -12.27
CA ASP A 471 29.90 -47.79 -12.60
C ASP A 471 31.09 -47.41 -11.69
N ASP A 472 30.95 -46.35 -10.89
CA ASP A 472 31.94 -45.87 -9.92
C ASP A 472 31.70 -46.40 -8.48
N GLY A 473 30.57 -47.11 -8.23
CA GLY A 473 30.27 -47.77 -6.95
C GLY A 473 29.44 -46.96 -5.94
N TYR A 474 28.90 -45.79 -6.32
CA TYR A 474 28.42 -44.76 -5.37
C TYR A 474 26.90 -44.57 -5.21
N ASP A 475 26.07 -45.59 -5.47
CA ASP A 475 24.61 -45.50 -5.23
C ASP A 475 24.20 -45.93 -3.80
N GLU A 476 25.03 -45.57 -2.82
CA GLU A 476 24.92 -46.10 -1.46
C GLU A 476 23.61 -45.74 -0.78
N MET A 477 23.05 -44.53 -0.92
CA MET A 477 21.85 -44.20 -0.13
C MET A 477 20.56 -44.86 -0.65
N ILE A 478 20.37 -44.95 -1.98
CA ILE A 478 19.19 -45.62 -2.56
C ILE A 478 19.27 -47.13 -2.33
N SER A 479 20.44 -47.74 -2.57
CA SER A 479 20.62 -49.18 -2.32
C SER A 479 20.53 -49.46 -0.83
N TYR A 480 21.17 -48.67 0.04
CA TYR A 480 21.12 -48.85 1.49
C TYR A 480 19.69 -48.78 2.01
N VAL A 481 18.89 -47.77 1.63
CA VAL A 481 17.51 -47.69 2.10
C VAL A 481 16.66 -48.86 1.58
N LYS A 482 16.89 -49.37 0.37
CA LYS A 482 16.10 -50.47 -0.20
C LYS A 482 16.55 -51.87 0.24
N GLU A 483 17.84 -52.07 0.42
CA GLU A 483 18.49 -53.38 0.56
C GLU A 483 19.03 -53.59 1.98
N ASP A 484 19.66 -52.59 2.61
CA ASP A 484 20.30 -52.76 3.92
C ASP A 484 19.43 -52.31 5.10
N LEU A 485 18.64 -51.23 4.92
CA LEU A 485 17.83 -50.64 5.97
C LEU A 485 16.57 -51.46 6.25
N TYR A 486 15.99 -52.06 5.21
CA TYR A 486 14.75 -52.84 5.28
C TYR A 486 14.84 -54.25 4.66
N GLY A 487 15.94 -54.61 4.00
CA GLY A 487 16.00 -55.85 3.22
C GLY A 487 15.80 -57.11 4.06
N ASP A 488 15.02 -58.05 3.51
CA ASP A 488 14.69 -59.36 4.07
C ASP A 488 13.99 -59.39 5.45
N LEU A 489 13.57 -58.24 6.00
CA LEU A 489 12.85 -58.15 7.28
C LEU A 489 11.33 -58.35 7.11
N GLU A 490 10.75 -59.24 7.91
CA GLU A 490 9.30 -59.47 7.97
C GLU A 490 8.77 -59.47 9.42
N GLY A 491 7.45 -59.29 9.59
CA GLY A 491 6.79 -59.43 10.89
C GLY A 491 7.29 -58.45 11.96
N ASP A 492 7.63 -58.98 13.13
CA ASP A 492 8.02 -58.18 14.30
C ASP A 492 9.39 -57.49 14.12
N GLU A 493 10.30 -58.08 13.35
CA GLU A 493 11.62 -57.50 13.07
C GLU A 493 11.51 -56.25 12.18
N LEU A 494 10.64 -56.31 11.16
CA LEU A 494 10.31 -55.15 10.33
C LEU A 494 9.63 -54.04 11.15
N ALA A 495 8.75 -54.40 12.09
CA ALA A 495 8.09 -53.43 12.96
C ALA A 495 9.09 -52.74 13.90
N ALA A 496 10.03 -53.49 14.48
CA ALA A 496 11.10 -52.94 15.31
C ALA A 496 12.01 -52.01 14.51
N ARG A 497 12.43 -52.42 13.30
CA ARG A 497 13.25 -51.59 12.40
C ARG A 497 12.55 -50.29 12.01
N LYS A 498 11.25 -50.34 11.69
CA LYS A 498 10.45 -49.14 11.39
C LYS A 498 10.40 -48.16 12.57
N GLU A 499 10.36 -48.67 13.80
CA GLU A 499 10.40 -47.82 14.99
C GLU A 499 11.79 -47.20 15.23
N GLU A 500 12.87 -47.94 14.98
CA GLU A 500 14.24 -47.38 14.99
C GLU A 500 14.39 -46.27 13.95
N VAL A 501 13.95 -46.51 12.70
CA VAL A 501 13.97 -45.49 11.65
C VAL A 501 13.11 -44.28 12.02
N ARG A 502 11.94 -44.48 12.63
CA ARG A 502 11.12 -43.37 13.14
C ARG A 502 11.91 -42.51 14.11
N LYS A 503 12.63 -43.09 15.07
CA LYS A 503 13.46 -42.36 16.02
C LYS A 503 14.63 -41.64 15.34
N ILE A 504 15.25 -42.25 14.33
CA ILE A 504 16.28 -41.62 13.50
C ILE A 504 15.72 -40.40 12.76
N VAL A 505 14.54 -40.51 12.15
CA VAL A 505 13.84 -39.40 11.49
C VAL A 505 13.62 -38.24 12.48
N LEU A 506 13.15 -38.55 13.69
CA LEU A 506 12.95 -37.53 14.73
C LEU A 506 14.27 -36.86 15.11
N ALA A 507 15.32 -37.64 15.34
CA ALA A 507 16.61 -37.13 15.75
C ALA A 507 17.26 -36.26 14.67
N LEU A 508 17.25 -36.71 13.41
CA LEU A 508 17.84 -35.96 12.30
C LEU A 508 17.02 -34.70 11.97
N SER A 509 15.69 -34.74 12.07
CA SER A 509 14.88 -33.53 11.92
C SER A 509 15.10 -32.53 13.05
N ALA A 510 15.34 -33.02 14.28
CA ALA A 510 15.64 -32.16 15.42
C ALA A 510 17.01 -31.46 15.31
N GLU A 511 17.97 -32.00 14.54
CA GLU A 511 19.22 -31.29 14.20
C GLU A 511 18.96 -30.04 13.34
N ALA A 512 17.83 -29.99 12.63
CA ALA A 512 17.46 -28.83 11.85
C ALA A 512 16.91 -27.68 12.70
N GLU A 513 16.46 -27.92 13.93
CA GLU A 513 15.91 -26.87 14.81
C GLU A 513 14.82 -26.03 14.09
N LEU A 514 13.87 -26.68 13.42
CA LEU A 514 12.83 -26.01 12.64
C LEU A 514 11.82 -25.31 13.58
N PRO A 515 11.62 -23.99 13.48
CA PRO A 515 10.77 -23.25 14.43
C PRO A 515 9.35 -23.80 14.55
N TYR A 516 8.76 -24.21 13.42
CA TYR A 516 7.40 -24.74 13.38
C TYR A 516 7.25 -26.18 13.93
N GLN A 517 8.36 -26.88 14.20
CA GLN A 517 8.37 -28.22 14.81
C GLN A 517 8.83 -28.22 16.28
N ALA A 518 9.31 -27.09 16.80
CA ALA A 518 9.92 -27.02 18.13
C ALA A 518 9.04 -27.60 19.26
N GLY A 519 7.71 -27.42 19.17
CA GLY A 519 6.76 -28.02 20.13
C GLY A 519 6.72 -29.55 20.05
N ALA A 520 6.65 -30.11 18.85
CA ALA A 520 6.67 -31.56 18.65
C ALA A 520 8.03 -32.17 19.03
N ASP A 521 9.13 -31.44 18.81
CA ASP A 521 10.46 -31.87 19.22
C ASP A 521 10.63 -31.87 20.75
N ALA A 522 9.98 -30.93 21.45
CA ALA A 522 9.93 -30.94 22.91
C ALA A 522 9.14 -32.15 23.46
N ASP A 523 8.02 -32.50 22.82
CA ASP A 523 7.20 -33.64 23.24
C ASP A 523 7.91 -35.00 23.01
N ASP A 524 8.74 -35.09 21.97
CA ASP A 524 9.44 -36.32 21.58
C ASP A 524 10.92 -36.38 22.06
N ILE A 525 11.29 -35.58 23.06
CA ILE A 525 12.70 -35.40 23.49
C ILE A 525 13.42 -36.72 23.80
N ASP A 526 12.74 -37.68 24.43
CA ASP A 526 13.30 -38.99 24.77
C ASP A 526 13.52 -39.86 23.52
N ALA A 527 12.57 -39.83 22.57
CA ALA A 527 12.67 -40.56 21.31
C ALA A 527 13.77 -39.97 20.41
N ILE A 528 13.94 -38.64 20.44
CA ILE A 528 15.06 -37.93 19.80
C ILE A 528 16.38 -38.35 20.44
N GLY A 529 16.45 -38.44 21.78
CA GLY A 529 17.63 -38.91 22.49
C GLY A 529 18.04 -40.33 22.06
N ASP A 530 17.08 -41.25 22.01
CA ASP A 530 17.30 -42.60 21.47
C ASP A 530 17.76 -42.57 20.00
N GLY A 531 17.11 -41.76 19.16
CA GLY A 531 17.45 -41.64 17.75
C GLY A 531 18.86 -41.12 17.50
N ARG A 532 19.37 -40.22 18.36
CA ARG A 532 20.76 -39.74 18.28
C ARG A 532 21.77 -40.85 18.58
N LEU A 533 21.46 -41.77 19.49
CA LEU A 533 22.29 -42.94 19.78
C LEU A 533 22.25 -43.96 18.63
N LEU A 534 21.10 -44.11 17.96
CA LEU A 534 20.99 -44.89 16.72
C LEU A 534 21.87 -44.25 15.63
N LEU A 535 21.71 -42.95 15.37
CA LEU A 535 22.51 -42.20 14.39
C LEU A 535 24.03 -42.37 14.60
N SER A 536 24.52 -42.31 15.84
CA SER A 536 25.95 -42.48 16.15
C SER A 536 26.46 -43.92 16.15
N GLY A 537 25.57 -44.92 15.99
CA GLY A 537 25.91 -46.34 16.08
C GLY A 537 26.19 -46.83 17.50
N GLU A 538 25.90 -46.01 18.53
CA GLU A 538 26.06 -46.39 19.94
C GLU A 538 24.94 -47.32 20.43
N LYS A 539 23.83 -47.36 19.71
CA LYS A 539 22.64 -48.17 20.02
C LYS A 539 22.03 -48.70 18.73
N GLY A 540 21.40 -49.88 18.80
CA GLY A 540 20.63 -50.47 17.70
C GLY A 540 21.49 -51.04 16.57
N GLU A 541 20.83 -51.42 15.48
CA GLU A 541 21.44 -52.06 14.30
C GLU A 541 21.55 -51.13 13.09
N VAL A 542 21.09 -49.88 13.22
CA VAL A 542 21.15 -48.84 12.18
C VAL A 542 22.14 -47.77 12.63
N GLY A 543 23.34 -47.75 12.03
CA GLY A 543 24.37 -46.75 12.30
C GLY A 543 24.58 -45.81 11.12
N CYS A 544 23.89 -44.67 11.07
CA CYS A 544 24.13 -43.68 9.99
C CYS A 544 25.56 -43.13 10.03
N ALA A 545 26.18 -43.12 11.22
CA ALA A 545 27.58 -42.78 11.41
C ALA A 545 28.56 -43.82 10.87
N ASP A 546 28.12 -44.97 10.36
CA ASP A 546 29.00 -45.91 9.66
C ASP A 546 29.51 -45.32 8.33
N CYS A 547 28.74 -44.39 7.75
CA CYS A 547 29.12 -43.68 6.53
C CYS A 547 29.24 -42.17 6.75
N HIS A 548 28.31 -41.56 7.48
CA HIS A 548 28.26 -40.10 7.64
C HIS A 548 29.01 -39.60 8.88
N PRO A 549 29.76 -38.48 8.81
CA PRO A 549 30.23 -37.81 10.01
C PRO A 549 29.06 -37.39 10.91
N TYR A 550 29.08 -37.82 12.18
CA TYR A 550 28.12 -37.41 13.19
C TYR A 550 28.72 -37.51 14.59
N ARG A 551 28.78 -36.38 15.30
CA ARG A 551 29.22 -36.25 16.71
C ARG A 551 30.52 -36.97 17.07
N GLY A 552 31.50 -36.93 16.18
CA GLY A 552 32.83 -37.53 16.38
C GLY A 552 32.95 -38.99 15.93
N ALA A 553 31.90 -39.56 15.34
CA ALA A 553 31.92 -40.84 14.63
C ALA A 553 31.78 -40.61 13.10
N GLY A 554 32.13 -41.64 12.31
CA GLY A 554 32.02 -41.65 10.84
C GLY A 554 33.28 -41.31 10.06
N TYR A 555 33.17 -41.41 8.73
CA TYR A 555 34.27 -41.24 7.77
C TYR A 555 34.06 -40.01 6.91
N GLU A 556 35.17 -39.37 6.49
CA GLU A 556 35.13 -38.24 5.55
C GLU A 556 34.69 -38.70 4.15
N GLY A 557 33.91 -37.86 3.44
CA GLY A 557 33.46 -38.13 2.07
C GLY A 557 31.94 -38.28 1.88
N TYR A 558 31.17 -38.24 2.96
CA TYR A 558 29.70 -38.13 2.95
C TYR A 558 29.25 -36.86 3.67
N PRO A 559 28.06 -36.32 3.35
CA PRO A 559 27.56 -35.12 4.00
C PRO A 559 27.51 -35.28 5.53
N ASP A 560 28.12 -34.34 6.23
CA ASP A 560 28.10 -34.24 7.68
C ASP A 560 26.65 -34.05 8.19
N LEU A 561 26.22 -34.90 9.13
CA LEU A 561 24.86 -34.85 9.69
C LEU A 561 24.77 -33.94 10.93
N ASN A 562 25.88 -33.40 11.43
CA ASN A 562 25.87 -32.50 12.58
C ASN A 562 25.16 -31.18 12.22
N GLY A 563 24.03 -30.92 12.88
CA GLY A 563 23.18 -29.78 12.56
C GLY A 563 22.52 -29.87 11.18
N TYR A 564 22.34 -31.07 10.63
CA TYR A 564 21.70 -31.28 9.31
C TYR A 564 20.39 -30.48 9.19
N GLY A 565 20.29 -29.66 8.15
CA GLY A 565 19.09 -28.84 7.89
C GLY A 565 18.97 -27.58 8.76
N SER A 566 19.89 -27.34 9.71
CA SER A 566 19.93 -26.09 10.48
C SER A 566 20.22 -24.88 9.58
N GLN A 567 19.96 -23.66 10.06
CA GLN A 567 20.24 -22.43 9.32
C GLN A 567 21.70 -22.40 8.85
N ASN A 568 22.65 -22.64 9.75
CA ASN A 568 24.08 -22.66 9.43
C ASN A 568 24.44 -23.77 8.45
N TRP A 569 23.90 -24.98 8.64
CA TRP A 569 24.20 -26.11 7.76
C TRP A 569 23.71 -25.85 6.33
N LEU A 570 22.48 -25.38 6.16
CA LEU A 570 21.93 -25.04 4.85
C LEU A 570 22.67 -23.86 4.21
N ALA A 571 23.01 -22.85 5.01
CA ALA A 571 23.75 -21.68 4.55
C ALA A 571 25.14 -22.08 4.02
N GLU A 572 25.91 -22.86 4.78
CA GLU A 572 27.21 -23.35 4.36
C GLU A 572 27.12 -24.29 3.16
N PHE A 573 26.09 -25.14 3.11
CA PHE A 573 25.85 -26.07 2.00
C PHE A 573 25.56 -25.33 0.69
N ILE A 574 24.66 -24.34 0.72
CA ILE A 574 24.35 -23.52 -0.46
C ILE A 574 25.56 -22.66 -0.84
N ALA A 575 26.33 -22.17 0.13
CA ALA A 575 27.51 -21.37 -0.12
C ALA A 575 28.59 -22.16 -0.88
N ASN A 576 28.90 -23.38 -0.45
CA ASN A 576 29.86 -24.26 -1.13
C ASN A 576 29.51 -25.75 -0.95
N PRO A 577 28.69 -26.33 -1.86
CA PRO A 577 28.32 -27.75 -1.79
C PRO A 577 29.49 -28.70 -2.06
N SER A 578 30.59 -28.20 -2.64
CA SER A 578 31.81 -28.97 -2.94
C SER A 578 32.82 -28.92 -1.78
N HIS A 579 32.47 -28.35 -0.63
CA HIS A 579 33.31 -28.41 0.57
C HIS A 579 33.40 -29.86 1.10
N GLU A 580 34.53 -30.24 1.71
CA GLU A 580 34.78 -31.60 2.22
C GLU A 580 33.76 -32.04 3.28
N ARG A 581 33.16 -31.08 4.00
CA ARG A 581 32.05 -31.30 4.94
C ARG A 581 30.78 -31.85 4.27
N PHE A 582 30.60 -31.62 2.97
CA PHE A 582 29.39 -31.98 2.22
C PHE A 582 29.70 -33.06 1.18
N TYR A 583 29.71 -32.71 -0.11
CA TYR A 583 29.96 -33.68 -1.18
C TYR A 583 31.39 -33.66 -1.71
N GLY A 584 32.23 -32.67 -1.37
CA GLY A 584 33.59 -32.60 -1.92
C GLY A 584 33.61 -32.65 -3.45
N ASP A 585 34.53 -33.44 -4.00
CA ASP A 585 34.63 -33.75 -5.44
C ASP A 585 33.43 -34.58 -5.99
N ARG A 586 32.55 -35.09 -5.12
CA ARG A 586 31.36 -35.87 -5.50
C ARG A 586 30.15 -34.98 -5.81
N ASN A 587 30.25 -33.66 -5.66
CA ASN A 587 29.16 -32.75 -6.02
C ASN A 587 28.81 -32.90 -7.51
N ASP A 588 27.60 -33.37 -7.79
CA ASP A 588 27.13 -33.68 -9.15
C ASP A 588 27.12 -32.45 -10.06
N ARG A 589 26.38 -31.41 -9.63
CA ARG A 589 26.09 -30.25 -10.48
C ARG A 589 25.64 -28.99 -9.73
N MET A 590 25.60 -28.99 -8.40
CA MET A 590 25.14 -27.82 -7.65
C MET A 590 26.23 -26.74 -7.67
N PRO A 591 25.97 -25.54 -8.19
CA PRO A 591 26.97 -24.47 -8.18
C PRO A 591 27.18 -23.95 -6.75
N ALA A 592 28.37 -23.37 -6.50
CA ALA A 592 28.61 -22.57 -5.31
C ALA A 592 28.02 -21.17 -5.50
N PHE A 593 27.45 -20.61 -4.42
CA PHE A 593 26.81 -19.29 -4.44
C PHE A 593 27.59 -18.22 -3.65
N LYS A 594 28.73 -18.57 -3.04
CA LYS A 594 29.64 -17.63 -2.39
C LYS A 594 30.83 -17.32 -3.32
N PRO A 595 31.38 -16.09 -3.35
CA PRO A 595 32.45 -15.77 -4.29
C PRO A 595 33.79 -16.37 -3.84
N GLU A 596 34.45 -17.14 -4.72
CA GLU A 596 35.88 -17.46 -4.60
C GLU A 596 36.75 -16.57 -5.53
N GLN A 597 38.05 -16.49 -5.26
CA GLN A 597 38.98 -15.68 -6.08
C GLN A 597 39.06 -16.23 -7.52
N GLY A 598 38.45 -15.51 -8.47
CA GLY A 598 38.51 -15.82 -9.90
C GLY A 598 37.16 -16.13 -10.55
N ASP A 599 36.07 -16.18 -9.77
CA ASP A 599 34.74 -16.52 -10.29
C ASP A 599 34.03 -15.37 -11.01
N SER A 600 33.20 -15.74 -11.98
CA SER A 600 32.32 -14.81 -12.68
C SER A 600 31.24 -14.26 -11.73
N PRO A 601 31.00 -12.95 -11.65
CA PRO A 601 30.08 -12.32 -10.69
C PRO A 601 28.59 -12.64 -10.88
N GLN A 602 28.22 -13.55 -11.78
CA GLN A 602 26.83 -13.76 -12.19
C GLN A 602 26.02 -14.75 -11.33
N ASN A 603 26.63 -15.51 -10.41
CA ASN A 603 25.95 -16.49 -9.55
C ASN A 603 26.33 -16.36 -8.06
N VAL A 604 26.57 -15.14 -7.60
CA VAL A 604 27.03 -14.88 -6.23
C VAL A 604 25.90 -14.26 -5.42
N LEU A 605 25.49 -14.94 -4.35
CA LEU A 605 24.60 -14.41 -3.33
C LEU A 605 25.41 -13.68 -2.26
N SER A 606 24.89 -12.56 -1.76
CA SER A 606 25.39 -12.02 -0.49
C SER A 606 25.06 -12.96 0.67
N GLU A 607 25.79 -12.84 1.78
CA GLU A 607 25.52 -13.62 3.00
C GLU A 607 24.08 -13.42 3.48
N GLN A 608 23.56 -12.19 3.37
CA GLN A 608 22.20 -11.85 3.73
C GLN A 608 21.16 -12.51 2.81
N GLU A 609 21.32 -12.43 1.49
CA GLU A 609 20.40 -13.06 0.54
C GLU A 609 20.36 -14.58 0.70
N LEU A 610 21.50 -15.18 0.98
CA LEU A 610 21.60 -16.61 1.25
C LEU A 610 20.85 -17.00 2.53
N LEU A 611 20.97 -16.22 3.61
CA LEU A 611 20.17 -16.43 4.82
C LEU A 611 18.67 -16.26 4.55
N LEU A 612 18.25 -15.28 3.75
CA LEU A 612 16.83 -15.10 3.40
C LEU A 612 16.23 -16.32 2.67
N ILE A 613 17.00 -16.95 1.77
CA ILE A 613 16.58 -18.20 1.11
C ILE A 613 16.47 -19.33 2.14
N VAL A 614 17.49 -19.47 3.00
CA VAL A 614 17.55 -20.53 4.01
C VAL A 614 16.40 -20.40 5.02
N ASP A 615 16.18 -19.21 5.55
CA ASP A 615 15.11 -18.90 6.49
C ASP A 615 13.75 -19.11 5.85
N TRP A 616 13.62 -18.78 4.57
CA TRP A 616 12.41 -19.08 3.81
C TRP A 616 12.18 -20.61 3.66
N LEU A 617 13.19 -21.39 3.30
CA LEU A 617 13.06 -22.86 3.22
C LEU A 617 12.70 -23.49 4.58
N ARG A 618 13.17 -22.88 5.67
CA ARG A 618 12.94 -23.33 7.05
C ARG A 618 11.63 -22.83 7.66
N ARG A 619 10.90 -21.94 6.97
CA ARG A 619 9.77 -21.18 7.52
C ARG A 619 10.10 -20.38 8.77
N ASP A 620 11.31 -19.85 8.80
CA ASP A 620 11.85 -19.07 9.90
C ASP A 620 11.67 -17.57 9.60
N TRP A 621 10.46 -17.08 9.80
CA TRP A 621 10.16 -15.65 9.70
C TRP A 621 9.07 -15.28 10.68
N LEU A 622 8.97 -14.00 11.00
CA LEU A 622 7.96 -13.52 11.93
C LEU A 622 6.55 -13.73 11.36
N MET A 623 5.73 -14.49 12.08
CA MET A 623 4.34 -14.77 11.70
C MET A 623 3.39 -13.86 12.47
N GLU A 624 2.39 -13.34 11.77
CA GLU A 624 1.26 -12.68 12.41
C GLU A 624 0.45 -13.74 13.15
N GLN A 625 0.24 -13.56 14.45
CA GLN A 625 -0.65 -14.45 15.18
C GLN A 625 -2.07 -14.24 14.65
N PRO A 626 -2.83 -15.30 14.35
CA PRO A 626 -4.21 -15.14 13.93
C PRO A 626 -4.97 -14.35 15.01
N ASP A 627 -5.57 -13.24 14.60
CA ASP A 627 -6.30 -12.36 15.49
C ASP A 627 -7.42 -13.14 16.19
N THR A 628 -7.24 -13.41 17.47
CA THR A 628 -8.24 -14.11 18.29
C THR A 628 -9.51 -13.27 18.53
N SER A 629 -9.58 -12.04 17.98
CA SER A 629 -10.73 -11.15 18.08
C SER A 629 -11.68 -11.19 16.88
N GLU A 630 -11.33 -11.84 15.77
CA GLU A 630 -12.26 -12.06 14.66
C GLU A 630 -13.00 -13.40 14.83
N SER A 631 -14.19 -13.35 15.44
CA SER A 631 -15.19 -14.39 15.26
C SER A 631 -15.39 -14.63 13.75
N PRO A 632 -15.43 -15.87 13.25
CA PRO A 632 -15.62 -16.13 11.84
C PRO A 632 -16.94 -15.49 11.41
N SER A 633 -16.84 -14.46 10.57
CA SER A 633 -18.01 -13.89 9.92
C SER A 633 -18.63 -15.00 9.08
N THR A 634 -19.86 -15.36 9.42
CA THR A 634 -20.66 -16.27 8.62
C THR A 634 -21.05 -15.56 7.34
N ASP A 635 -20.18 -15.54 6.34
CA ASP A 635 -20.57 -15.23 4.97
C ASP A 635 -20.71 -16.54 4.19
N LYS A 636 -21.93 -17.10 4.25
CA LYS A 636 -22.37 -18.09 3.27
C LYS A 636 -22.84 -17.34 2.04
N SER A 637 -21.92 -16.95 1.18
CA SER A 637 -22.24 -16.72 -0.24
C SER A 637 -21.90 -17.99 -1.02
N GLU A 638 -22.86 -18.92 -1.08
CA GLU A 638 -22.82 -20.01 -2.06
C GLU A 638 -22.79 -19.41 -3.48
N PRO A 639 -21.90 -19.84 -4.38
CA PRO A 639 -22.00 -19.46 -5.78
C PRO A 639 -23.21 -20.18 -6.39
N SER A 640 -24.20 -19.41 -6.83
CA SER A 640 -25.36 -19.93 -7.57
C SER A 640 -24.90 -20.51 -8.91
N GLY A 641 -24.60 -21.81 -8.92
CA GLY A 641 -24.43 -22.61 -10.13
C GLY A 641 -25.78 -22.77 -10.82
N SER A 642 -25.88 -22.29 -12.06
CA SER A 642 -27.00 -22.61 -12.94
C SER A 642 -26.98 -24.11 -13.26
N PRO A 643 -28.10 -24.84 -13.19
CA PRO A 643 -28.13 -26.26 -13.54
C PRO A 643 -28.00 -26.44 -15.06
N PRO A 644 -27.40 -27.54 -15.53
CA PRO A 644 -27.31 -27.85 -16.96
C PRO A 644 -28.72 -28.15 -17.51
N PRO A 645 -28.98 -27.88 -18.80
CA PRO A 645 -30.28 -28.20 -19.39
C PRO A 645 -30.43 -29.71 -19.57
N ASP A 646 -31.56 -30.22 -19.09
CA ASP A 646 -32.02 -31.60 -19.27
C ASP A 646 -32.11 -31.96 -20.77
N GLU A 647 -31.37 -33.00 -21.17
CA GLU A 647 -31.62 -33.73 -22.42
C GLU A 647 -32.88 -34.58 -22.24
N ALA A 648 -34.02 -34.03 -22.65
CA ALA A 648 -35.22 -34.83 -22.93
C ALA A 648 -35.03 -35.57 -24.27
N GLY A 649 -35.05 -36.90 -24.19
CA GLY A 649 -34.92 -37.79 -25.34
C GLY A 649 -36.02 -37.63 -26.38
N SER A 650 -35.67 -37.86 -27.64
CA SER A 650 -36.60 -38.28 -28.68
C SER A 650 -36.34 -39.75 -29.02
N SER A 651 -37.29 -40.60 -28.65
CA SER A 651 -37.47 -41.94 -29.17
C SER A 651 -38.01 -41.90 -30.61
N THR A 652 -37.51 -42.81 -31.45
CA THR A 652 -38.10 -43.46 -32.66
C THR A 652 -36.91 -44.19 -33.30
N GLU A 653 -36.85 -45.51 -33.49
CA GLU A 653 -37.72 -46.47 -34.19
C GLU A 653 -37.51 -47.87 -33.54
N ALA A 654 -38.54 -48.64 -33.17
CA ALA A 654 -39.42 -49.47 -34.00
C ALA A 654 -38.72 -50.62 -34.75
N ALA A 655 -38.60 -51.78 -34.10
CA ALA A 655 -38.95 -53.12 -34.61
C ALA A 655 -38.71 -54.19 -33.52
#